data_AF-A0A969DPQ7-F1
#
_entry.id   AF-A0A969DPQ7-F1
#
_cell.length_a   1.000
_cell.length_b   1.000
_cell.length_c   1.000
_cell.angle_alpha   90.00
_cell.angle_beta   90.00
_cell.angle_gamma   90.00
#
_symmetry.space_group_name_H-M   'P 1'
#
loop_
_entity.id
_entity.type
_entity.pdbx_description
1 polymer ?
#
loop_
_entity_poly.entity_id
_entity_poly.type
_entity_poly.pdbx_seq_one_letter_code
_entity_poly.pdbx_strand_id
1 'polypeptide(L)'
;MSAPRIHPDTIEHVRQATDIVDIVSEHVVLKKQGRGFTGCCPFHEDKSPSFSVSPDKQFYYCFGCGAGGNVFKFLMELEQRSFADVVLDLAQKYQVPVQSLEEEERKTLQRQLSHREQLYDVLSIATQFYQQSLRKPEGQNAYRYATQTRHLSEQTLGYFQIGYAPGGWQTLHDKLVLEKKIPAKLVEEAGLIVPRKQGDGYYDRFRDRLMIPIHDTKGRVVGFGSRTLTNEKPKYLNSPETEVFDKSKLLFGLDKARKSIVKEDRAIVVEGYFDVIALHAAGIDNVVASMGTALTGEQIRQILRYTDSKQIILNFDADKAGATAAKRAIREVEDLAYRGDVQLRILNLPNGKDADEFLREQDAQAYRGLIEASPLWIDWQIESAIETQDLSQGEQFQKASEDVAAILGKLPNAAIRTHYIRQSAGLLSQGDTRMAIQLEEALRIQVRGQRWHGRSQKWQRPADFTLREAAEAQLLRIYLHCPDYRFAIKDALRQREVEFSLSHHRFVWREILRIEEDESVIPLEHESQHPELAQLPEEFDLIASIQDLCTYYPQETQLIYPLLQLDEKTELDILRPQLSIQAASASLERIRCEKRCRHLLNLWESALSTAKQTFPDHPFLHSYLEALLEEETERISVARREESDCIEELEELKRLYYQEKQYLYTLDTQRCFSLNELSEIFE
;
A
#
# COMPACT_ATOMS: atom_id res chain seq x y z
N MET A 1 -3.02 -11.21 15.83
CA MET A 1 -3.96 -11.24 16.97
C MET A 1 -5.35 -11.26 16.38
N SER A 2 -6.24 -12.10 16.90
CA SER A 2 -7.66 -12.13 16.48
C SER A 2 -8.27 -10.75 16.73
N ALA A 3 -9.05 -10.24 15.77
CA ALA A 3 -9.78 -8.99 15.97
C ALA A 3 -10.80 -9.18 17.11
N PRO A 4 -10.91 -8.21 18.03
CA PRO A 4 -11.76 -8.35 19.21
C PRO A 4 -13.25 -8.32 18.83
N ARG A 5 -14.04 -9.19 19.47
CA ARG A 5 -15.47 -9.33 19.19
C ARG A 5 -16.30 -8.23 19.89
N ILE A 6 -16.72 -7.21 19.13
CA ILE A 6 -17.60 -6.13 19.60
C ILE A 6 -19.06 -6.61 19.69
N HIS A 7 -19.77 -6.19 20.74
CA HIS A 7 -21.17 -6.56 20.96
C HIS A 7 -22.08 -5.87 19.93
N PRO A 8 -23.10 -6.58 19.39
CA PRO A 8 -24.02 -6.03 18.39
C PRO A 8 -24.67 -4.69 18.79
N ASP A 9 -25.06 -4.52 20.06
CA ASP A 9 -25.71 -3.30 20.53
C ASP A 9 -24.80 -2.06 20.45
N THR A 10 -23.48 -2.23 20.61
CA THR A 10 -22.54 -1.13 20.45
C THR A 10 -22.44 -0.70 19.00
N ILE A 11 -22.36 -1.68 18.10
CA ILE A 11 -22.33 -1.43 16.65
C ILE A 11 -23.58 -0.65 16.26
N GLU A 12 -24.74 -1.07 16.76
CA GLU A 12 -26.02 -0.42 16.48
C GLU A 12 -26.12 0.99 17.06
N HIS A 13 -25.72 1.22 18.30
CA HIS A 13 -25.72 2.57 18.88
C HIS A 13 -24.76 3.52 18.17
N VAL A 14 -23.56 3.05 17.79
CA VAL A 14 -22.62 3.84 16.98
C VAL A 14 -23.22 4.15 15.62
N ARG A 15 -23.89 3.18 14.98
CA ARG A 15 -24.57 3.37 13.70
C ARG A 15 -25.66 4.43 13.77
N GLN A 16 -26.42 4.47 14.88
CA GLN A 16 -27.48 5.46 15.10
C GLN A 16 -26.95 6.86 15.44
N ALA A 17 -25.82 6.93 16.14
CA ALA A 17 -25.22 8.21 16.53
C ALA A 17 -24.41 8.87 15.40
N THR A 18 -24.04 8.11 14.37
CA THR A 18 -23.20 8.58 13.27
C THR A 18 -24.03 8.99 12.06
N ASP A 19 -23.80 10.18 11.52
CA ASP A 19 -24.29 10.54 10.18
C ASP A 19 -23.21 10.29 9.13
N ILE A 20 -23.53 9.44 8.14
CA ILE A 20 -22.66 9.13 7.02
C ILE A 20 -22.27 10.38 6.22
N VAL A 21 -23.14 11.39 6.11
CA VAL A 21 -22.82 12.60 5.36
C VAL A 21 -21.70 13.36 6.05
N ASP A 22 -21.79 13.50 7.38
CA ASP A 22 -20.78 14.18 8.18
C ASP A 22 -19.43 13.48 8.06
N ILE A 23 -19.41 12.16 8.25
CA ILE A 23 -18.17 11.38 8.13
C ILE A 23 -17.61 11.43 6.72
N VAL A 24 -18.42 11.20 5.69
CA VAL A 24 -17.91 11.19 4.31
C VAL A 24 -17.46 12.58 3.87
N SER A 25 -18.12 13.64 4.34
CA SER A 25 -17.72 15.02 4.06
C SER A 25 -16.36 15.42 4.65
N GLU A 26 -15.83 14.68 5.64
CA GLU A 26 -14.46 14.86 6.14
C GLU A 26 -13.39 14.38 5.15
N HIS A 27 -13.77 13.57 4.17
CA HIS A 27 -12.87 12.87 3.26
C HIS A 27 -13.17 13.12 1.78
N VAL A 28 -14.41 13.42 1.43
CA VAL A 28 -14.90 13.63 0.06
C VAL A 28 -15.62 14.96 -0.02
N VAL A 29 -15.27 15.79 -1.01
CA VAL A 29 -15.99 17.04 -1.27
C VAL A 29 -17.35 16.71 -1.88
N LEU A 30 -18.39 16.78 -1.06
CA LEU A 30 -19.77 16.48 -1.42
C LEU A 30 -20.52 17.73 -1.88
N LYS A 31 -21.18 17.66 -3.03
CA LYS A 31 -22.13 18.66 -3.54
C LYS A 31 -23.55 18.14 -3.38
N LYS A 32 -24.46 18.97 -2.88
CA LYS A 32 -25.87 18.59 -2.72
C LYS A 32 -26.54 18.47 -4.08
N GLN A 33 -27.16 17.32 -4.35
CA GLN A 33 -27.89 17.06 -5.59
C GLN A 33 -29.21 16.33 -5.26
N GLY A 34 -30.33 17.06 -5.37
CA GLY A 34 -31.65 16.55 -4.98
C GLY A 34 -31.76 16.31 -3.47
N ARG A 35 -32.18 15.09 -3.08
CA ARG A 35 -32.28 14.64 -1.68
C ARG A 35 -30.97 14.04 -1.13
N GLY A 36 -29.95 13.84 -1.98
CA GLY A 36 -28.66 13.27 -1.61
C GLY A 36 -27.49 14.21 -1.85
N PHE A 37 -26.30 13.67 -1.70
CA PHE A 37 -25.03 14.34 -1.95
C PHE A 37 -24.22 13.54 -2.95
N THR A 38 -23.43 14.22 -3.79
CA THR A 38 -22.62 13.62 -4.84
C THR A 38 -21.23 14.24 -4.86
N GLY A 39 -20.20 13.43 -5.04
CA GLY A 39 -18.80 13.83 -5.11
C GLY A 39 -17.98 12.89 -5.99
N CYS A 40 -16.67 13.11 -6.03
CA CYS A 40 -15.76 12.15 -6.65
C CYS A 40 -15.48 11.01 -5.67
N CYS A 41 -15.36 9.80 -6.19
CA CYS A 41 -15.17 8.63 -5.34
C CYS A 41 -13.78 8.62 -4.72
N PRO A 42 -13.63 8.34 -3.41
CA PRO A 42 -12.32 8.23 -2.78
C PRO A 42 -11.69 6.84 -2.97
N PHE A 43 -12.43 5.88 -3.56
CA PHE A 43 -12.00 4.47 -3.73
C PHE A 43 -11.48 4.15 -5.12
N HIS A 44 -11.71 5.03 -6.10
CA HIS A 44 -11.16 4.90 -7.45
C HIS A 44 -11.10 6.28 -8.10
N GLU A 45 -10.25 6.42 -9.10
CA GLU A 45 -10.11 7.67 -9.83
C GLU A 45 -11.25 7.84 -10.84
N ASP A 46 -12.10 8.85 -10.61
CA ASP A 46 -13.15 9.26 -11.52
C ASP A 46 -13.01 10.74 -11.87
N LYS A 47 -13.22 11.06 -13.15
CA LYS A 47 -13.22 12.44 -13.66
C LYS A 47 -14.60 13.10 -13.54
N SER A 48 -15.62 12.33 -13.22
CA SER A 48 -17.00 12.77 -13.02
C SER A 48 -17.50 12.39 -11.62
N PRO A 49 -18.41 13.18 -11.00
CA PRO A 49 -18.96 12.83 -9.68
C PRO A 49 -19.83 11.58 -9.76
N SER A 50 -19.24 10.41 -9.55
CA SER A 50 -19.95 9.12 -9.52
C SER A 50 -20.26 8.63 -8.11
N PHE A 51 -19.81 9.35 -7.08
CA PHE A 51 -19.94 8.94 -5.70
C PHE A 51 -21.14 9.62 -5.05
N SER A 52 -22.19 8.87 -4.78
CA SER A 52 -23.43 9.35 -4.18
C SER A 52 -23.53 8.93 -2.72
N VAL A 53 -23.90 9.86 -1.84
CA VAL A 53 -24.19 9.64 -0.43
C VAL A 53 -25.64 9.99 -0.16
N SER A 54 -26.37 9.06 0.44
CA SER A 54 -27.79 9.19 0.75
C SER A 54 -27.98 9.36 2.27
N PRO A 55 -28.36 10.56 2.75
CA PRO A 55 -28.58 10.82 4.18
C PRO A 55 -29.69 9.93 4.75
N ASP A 56 -30.82 9.84 4.02
CA ASP A 56 -32.00 9.08 4.45
C ASP A 56 -31.73 7.57 4.55
N LYS A 57 -30.75 7.06 3.80
CA LYS A 57 -30.40 5.63 3.75
C LYS A 57 -29.14 5.30 4.54
N GLN A 58 -28.44 6.32 5.08
CA GLN A 58 -27.14 6.19 5.74
C GLN A 58 -26.16 5.31 4.94
N PHE A 59 -26.11 5.56 3.63
CA PHE A 59 -25.43 4.71 2.65
C PHE A 59 -24.72 5.54 1.59
N TYR A 60 -23.54 5.09 1.18
CA TYR A 60 -22.82 5.64 0.04
C TYR A 60 -22.74 4.60 -1.08
N TYR A 61 -22.70 5.07 -2.33
CA TYR A 61 -22.51 4.22 -3.49
C TYR A 61 -21.77 4.98 -4.58
N CYS A 62 -20.78 4.33 -5.17
CA CYS A 62 -20.07 4.81 -6.33
C CYS A 62 -20.55 4.08 -7.58
N PHE A 63 -21.12 4.83 -8.52
CA PHE A 63 -21.56 4.32 -9.81
C PHE A 63 -20.42 4.00 -10.78
N GLY A 64 -19.18 4.42 -10.46
CA GLY A 64 -17.98 4.16 -11.26
C GLY A 64 -17.28 2.84 -10.91
N CYS A 65 -16.90 2.66 -9.63
CA CYS A 65 -16.22 1.43 -9.18
C CYS A 65 -17.12 0.43 -8.44
N GLY A 66 -18.41 0.74 -8.25
CA GLY A 66 -19.33 -0.09 -7.49
C GLY A 66 -19.08 -0.09 -5.97
N ALA A 67 -18.09 0.66 -5.47
CA ALA A 67 -17.84 0.77 -4.03
C ALA A 67 -19.07 1.36 -3.34
N GLY A 68 -19.65 0.62 -2.40
CA GLY A 68 -20.85 1.03 -1.71
C GLY A 68 -20.95 0.39 -0.34
N GLY A 69 -21.45 1.15 0.62
CA GLY A 69 -21.42 0.75 2.01
C GLY A 69 -22.04 1.74 2.98
N ASN A 70 -22.03 1.35 4.24
CA ASN A 70 -22.34 2.23 5.36
C ASN A 70 -21.08 2.99 5.81
N VAL A 71 -21.24 3.82 6.84
CA VAL A 71 -20.15 4.65 7.39
C VAL A 71 -18.96 3.85 7.91
N PHE A 72 -19.18 2.64 8.45
CA PHE A 72 -18.11 1.76 8.90
C PHE A 72 -17.28 1.26 7.72
N LYS A 73 -17.96 0.74 6.70
CA LYS A 73 -17.31 0.25 5.47
C LYS A 73 -16.55 1.39 4.77
N PHE A 74 -17.12 2.58 4.75
CA PHE A 74 -16.45 3.77 4.22
C PHE A 74 -15.09 4.03 4.89
N LEU A 75 -15.06 4.10 6.23
CA LEU A 75 -13.83 4.34 6.99
C LEU A 75 -12.86 3.16 6.97
N MET A 76 -13.37 1.92 6.97
CA MET A 76 -12.54 0.72 6.86
C MET A 76 -11.79 0.69 5.53
N GLU A 77 -12.49 0.92 4.43
CA GLU A 77 -11.92 0.88 3.08
C GLU A 77 -11.03 2.09 2.83
N LEU A 78 -11.40 3.26 3.36
CA LEU A 78 -10.65 4.50 3.17
C LEU A 78 -9.38 4.55 4.02
N GLU A 79 -9.46 4.16 5.29
CA GLU A 79 -8.35 4.25 6.24
C GLU A 79 -7.56 2.94 6.38
N GLN A 80 -8.02 1.85 5.75
CA GLN A 80 -7.47 0.50 5.90
C GLN A 80 -7.42 0.03 7.35
N ARG A 81 -8.46 0.37 8.12
CA ARG A 81 -8.59 0.03 9.54
C ARG A 81 -9.51 -1.17 9.71
N SER A 82 -9.29 -1.93 10.78
CA SER A 82 -10.18 -3.06 11.08
C SER A 82 -11.57 -2.56 11.48
N PHE A 83 -12.61 -3.37 11.23
CA PHE A 83 -13.98 -3.03 11.63
C PHE A 83 -14.06 -2.68 13.12
N ALA A 84 -13.34 -3.42 13.96
CA ALA A 84 -13.29 -3.15 15.39
C ALA A 84 -12.70 -1.77 15.69
N ASP A 85 -11.58 -1.41 15.07
CA ASP A 85 -10.95 -0.10 15.26
C ASP A 85 -11.86 1.05 14.83
N VAL A 86 -12.57 0.87 13.70
CA VAL A 86 -13.49 1.89 13.17
C VAL A 86 -14.70 2.09 14.08
N VAL A 87 -15.30 0.99 14.57
CA VAL A 87 -16.42 1.06 15.53
C VAL A 87 -15.97 1.69 16.84
N LEU A 88 -14.76 1.39 17.34
CA LEU A 88 -14.22 1.98 18.57
C LEU A 88 -13.91 3.47 18.41
N ASP A 89 -13.32 3.90 17.29
CA ASP A 89 -12.99 5.31 17.03
C ASP A 89 -14.28 6.13 16.86
N LEU A 90 -15.28 5.59 16.17
CA LEU A 90 -16.61 6.22 16.07
C LEU A 90 -17.35 6.23 17.42
N ALA A 91 -17.27 5.15 18.20
CA ALA A 91 -17.84 5.11 19.55
C ALA A 91 -17.22 6.20 20.44
N GLN A 92 -15.89 6.39 20.36
CA GLN A 92 -15.20 7.46 21.07
C GLN A 92 -15.64 8.84 20.56
N LYS A 93 -15.70 9.04 19.23
CA LYS A 93 -16.07 10.31 18.59
C LYS A 93 -17.49 10.75 18.95
N TYR A 94 -18.44 9.82 19.01
CA TYR A 94 -19.85 10.07 19.32
C TYR A 94 -20.23 9.74 20.77
N GLN A 95 -19.25 9.45 21.64
CA GLN A 95 -19.42 9.15 23.07
C GLN A 95 -20.39 7.98 23.36
N VAL A 96 -20.37 6.96 22.50
CA VAL A 96 -21.18 5.74 22.65
C VAL A 96 -20.45 4.72 23.53
N PRO A 97 -21.09 4.17 24.57
CA PRO A 97 -20.47 3.17 25.44
C PRO A 97 -20.26 1.82 24.70
N VAL A 98 -19.03 1.28 24.78
CA VAL A 98 -18.63 0.04 24.09
C VAL A 98 -18.87 -1.20 24.96
N GLN A 99 -19.60 -2.16 24.40
CA GLN A 99 -19.86 -3.50 24.91
C GLN A 99 -19.15 -4.54 24.00
N SER A 100 -18.66 -5.67 24.54
CA SER A 100 -18.00 -6.75 23.78
C SER A 100 -18.52 -8.13 24.22
N LEU A 101 -18.31 -9.16 23.40
CA LEU A 101 -18.79 -10.53 23.66
C LEU A 101 -17.97 -11.28 24.73
N GLU A 102 -16.72 -10.86 24.99
CA GLU A 102 -15.86 -11.41 26.06
C GLU A 102 -15.24 -10.28 26.91
N GLU A 103 -15.27 -10.47 28.24
CA GLU A 103 -14.89 -9.46 29.25
C GLU A 103 -13.36 -9.21 29.31
N GLU A 104 -12.53 -10.18 28.94
CA GLU A 104 -11.07 -10.03 28.91
C GLU A 104 -10.57 -9.25 27.69
N GLU A 105 -11.13 -9.48 26.49
CA GLU A 105 -10.77 -8.72 25.28
C GLU A 105 -11.17 -7.24 25.41
N ARG A 106 -12.34 -6.94 26.03
CA ARG A 106 -12.76 -5.56 26.37
C ARG A 106 -11.72 -4.86 27.23
N LYS A 107 -11.30 -5.54 28.30
CA LYS A 107 -10.34 -4.99 29.26
C LYS A 107 -8.99 -4.76 28.62
N THR A 108 -8.56 -5.63 27.70
CA THR A 108 -7.26 -5.52 27.03
C THR A 108 -7.23 -4.34 26.06
N LEU A 109 -8.25 -4.17 25.22
CA LEU A 109 -8.36 -3.01 24.33
C LEU A 109 -8.56 -1.70 25.08
N GLN A 110 -9.43 -1.68 26.08
CA GLN A 110 -9.67 -0.49 26.89
C GLN A 110 -8.41 -0.10 27.66
N ARG A 111 -7.60 -1.09 28.07
CA ARG A 111 -6.29 -0.86 28.67
C ARG A 111 -5.26 -0.32 27.67
N GLN A 112 -5.25 -0.80 26.42
CA GLN A 112 -4.36 -0.26 25.37
C GLN A 112 -4.74 1.18 24.97
N LEU A 113 -6.02 1.47 24.76
CA LEU A 113 -6.50 2.82 24.48
C LEU A 113 -6.20 3.77 25.65
N SER A 114 -6.51 3.33 26.88
CA SER A 114 -6.14 4.07 28.09
C SER A 114 -4.63 4.28 28.21
N HIS A 115 -3.82 3.31 27.78
CA HIS A 115 -2.37 3.42 27.81
C HIS A 115 -1.84 4.46 26.80
N ARG A 116 -2.34 4.45 25.55
CA ARG A 116 -1.97 5.48 24.55
C ARG A 116 -2.38 6.88 25.00
N GLU A 117 -3.58 7.03 25.59
CA GLU A 117 -4.04 8.30 26.18
C GLU A 117 -3.10 8.77 27.29
N GLN A 118 -2.72 7.87 28.20
CA GLN A 118 -1.72 8.15 29.23
C GLN A 118 -0.38 8.60 28.64
N LEU A 119 0.10 7.96 27.56
CA LEU A 119 1.33 8.40 26.88
C LEU A 119 1.19 9.80 26.28
N TYR A 120 0.07 10.11 25.62
CA TYR A 120 -0.19 11.46 25.09
C TYR A 120 -0.23 12.51 26.20
N ASP A 121 -0.85 12.21 27.34
CA ASP A 121 -0.90 13.11 28.50
C ASP A 121 0.49 13.38 29.07
N VAL A 122 1.31 12.33 29.22
CA VAL A 122 2.70 12.46 29.68
C VAL A 122 3.51 13.35 28.74
N LEU A 123 3.40 13.13 27.43
CA LEU A 123 4.09 13.92 26.40
C LEU A 123 3.62 15.38 26.37
N SER A 124 2.33 15.62 26.59
CA SER A 124 1.75 16.96 26.71
C SER A 124 2.32 17.71 27.93
N ILE A 125 2.36 17.05 29.10
CA ILE A 125 2.95 17.63 30.32
C ILE A 125 4.45 17.91 30.13
N ALA A 126 5.20 17.00 29.50
CA ALA A 126 6.60 17.19 29.19
C ALA A 126 6.83 18.39 28.23
N THR A 127 5.97 18.55 27.22
CA THR A 127 6.01 19.69 26.30
C THR A 127 5.83 21.01 27.04
N GLN A 128 4.82 21.10 27.91
CA GLN A 128 4.58 22.29 28.74
C GLN A 128 5.77 22.60 29.64
N PHE A 129 6.36 21.57 30.26
CA PHE A 129 7.57 21.72 31.08
C PHE A 129 8.73 22.32 30.27
N TYR A 130 9.02 21.77 29.09
CA TYR A 130 10.10 22.27 28.24
C TYR A 130 9.88 23.70 27.75
N GLN A 131 8.65 24.07 27.37
CA GLN A 131 8.31 25.45 26.99
C GLN A 131 8.50 26.42 28.16
N GLN A 132 8.11 26.02 29.37
CA GLN A 132 8.33 26.83 30.57
C GLN A 132 9.81 26.99 30.88
N SER A 133 10.59 25.91 30.80
CA SER A 133 12.04 25.94 31.04
C SER A 133 12.80 26.81 30.04
N LEU A 134 12.34 26.92 28.79
CA LEU A 134 12.92 27.84 27.81
C LEU A 134 12.84 29.32 28.26
N ARG A 135 11.79 29.68 29.00
CA ARG A 135 11.54 31.05 29.49
C ARG A 135 12.17 31.34 30.87
N LYS A 136 12.72 30.33 31.54
CA LYS A 136 13.39 30.49 32.83
C LYS A 136 14.84 30.94 32.64
N PRO A 137 15.51 31.45 33.71
CA PRO A 137 16.93 31.83 33.64
C PRO A 137 17.85 30.71 33.13
N GLU A 138 17.55 29.45 33.47
CA GLU A 138 18.27 28.27 32.99
C GLU A 138 18.18 28.09 31.46
N GLY A 139 17.08 28.52 30.83
CA GLY A 139 16.84 28.42 29.39
C GLY A 139 17.36 29.60 28.57
N GLN A 140 17.92 30.64 29.21
CA GLN A 140 18.32 31.88 28.52
C GLN A 140 19.30 31.65 27.36
N ASN A 141 20.19 30.65 27.48
CA ASN A 141 21.12 30.29 26.40
C ASN A 141 20.39 29.64 25.21
N ALA A 142 19.47 28.71 25.50
CA ALA A 142 18.64 28.07 24.48
C ALA A 142 17.74 29.07 23.76
N TYR A 143 17.14 29.99 24.52
CA TYR A 143 16.34 31.07 24.00
C TYR A 143 17.15 31.99 23.08
N ARG A 144 18.32 32.46 23.53
CA ARG A 144 19.22 33.27 22.68
C ARG A 144 19.65 32.53 21.42
N TYR A 145 19.96 31.25 21.50
CA TYR A 145 20.27 30.45 20.31
C TYR A 145 19.10 30.45 19.32
N ALA A 146 17.88 30.21 19.80
CA ALA A 146 16.70 30.17 18.96
C ALA A 146 16.36 31.54 18.33
N THR A 147 16.44 32.64 19.09
CA THR A 147 16.04 33.96 18.61
C THR A 147 17.17 34.72 17.89
N GLN A 148 18.43 34.57 18.31
CA GLN A 148 19.56 35.34 17.77
C GLN A 148 20.35 34.58 16.71
N THR A 149 20.50 33.26 16.85
CA THR A 149 21.23 32.44 15.86
C THR A 149 20.30 31.86 14.79
N ARG A 150 19.09 31.43 15.19
CA ARG A 150 18.09 30.88 14.26
C ARG A 150 17.00 31.87 13.86
N HIS A 151 17.05 33.10 14.37
CA HIS A 151 16.12 34.19 14.02
C HIS A 151 14.63 33.82 14.19
N LEU A 152 14.30 32.91 15.11
CA LEU A 152 12.93 32.51 15.38
C LEU A 152 12.20 33.58 16.21
N SER A 153 11.03 34.01 15.73
CA SER A 153 10.17 34.94 16.48
C SER A 153 9.47 34.26 17.66
N GLU A 154 9.01 35.04 18.64
CA GLU A 154 8.18 34.51 19.74
C GLU A 154 6.92 33.78 19.25
N GLN A 155 6.32 34.29 18.18
CA GLN A 155 5.17 33.65 17.54
C GLN A 155 5.55 32.27 16.99
N THR A 156 6.69 32.17 16.30
CA THR A 156 7.20 30.91 15.75
C THR A 156 7.54 29.91 16.86
N LEU A 157 8.20 30.36 17.94
CA LEU A 157 8.51 29.53 19.10
C LEU A 157 7.23 28.98 19.75
N GLY A 158 6.20 29.82 19.90
CA GLY A 158 4.89 29.40 20.39
C GLY A 158 4.19 28.42 19.46
N TYR A 159 4.16 28.72 18.15
CA TYR A 159 3.47 27.93 17.13
C TYR A 159 4.00 26.50 16.98
N PHE A 160 5.34 26.34 17.01
CA PHE A 160 6.01 25.03 16.99
C PHE A 160 6.23 24.44 18.39
N GLN A 161 5.76 25.12 19.43
CA GLN A 161 5.90 24.70 20.82
C GLN A 161 7.35 24.42 21.25
N ILE A 162 8.30 25.19 20.73
CA ILE A 162 9.73 25.01 21.01
C ILE A 162 9.99 25.18 22.51
N GLY A 163 10.80 24.28 23.04
CA GLY A 163 11.15 24.25 24.46
C GLY A 163 12.63 24.04 24.71
N TYR A 164 13.00 23.90 25.98
CA TYR A 164 14.36 23.59 26.42
C TYR A 164 14.33 22.48 27.46
N ALA A 165 15.15 21.45 27.25
CA ALA A 165 15.45 20.44 28.26
C ALA A 165 16.63 20.95 29.11
N PRO A 166 16.40 21.29 30.39
CA PRO A 166 17.47 21.79 31.25
C PRO A 166 18.63 20.81 31.37
N GLY A 167 19.77 21.34 31.79
CA GLY A 167 20.86 20.51 32.28
C GLY A 167 20.43 19.69 33.52
N GLY A 168 21.15 18.61 33.78
CA GLY A 168 20.88 17.71 34.89
C GLY A 168 20.49 16.30 34.43
N TRP A 169 20.64 15.32 35.33
CA TRP A 169 20.38 13.92 35.01
C TRP A 169 18.95 13.48 35.30
N GLN A 170 18.18 14.22 36.11
CA GLN A 170 16.87 13.78 36.62
C GLN A 170 15.86 14.94 36.71
N THR A 171 16.07 16.02 35.95
CA THR A 171 15.25 17.23 36.04
C THR A 171 13.81 16.97 35.58
N LEU A 172 13.61 16.33 34.43
CA LEU A 172 12.29 15.93 33.95
C LEU A 172 11.75 14.75 34.75
N HIS A 173 12.59 13.78 35.07
CA HIS A 173 12.24 12.65 35.93
C HIS A 173 11.58 13.13 37.23
N ASP A 174 12.21 14.05 37.95
CA ASP A 174 11.71 14.53 39.24
C ASP A 174 10.38 15.27 39.06
N LYS A 175 10.25 16.05 37.98
CA LYS A 175 9.01 16.74 37.65
C LYS A 175 7.84 15.80 37.38
N LEU A 176 8.05 14.76 36.57
CA LEU A 176 6.99 13.85 36.15
C LEU A 176 6.70 12.78 37.20
N VAL A 177 7.74 12.17 37.77
CA VAL A 177 7.63 11.02 38.67
C VAL A 177 7.43 11.45 40.12
N LEU A 178 8.21 12.41 40.63
CA LEU A 178 8.12 12.80 42.04
C LEU A 178 7.02 13.83 42.29
N GLU A 179 6.96 14.89 41.49
CA GLU A 179 5.96 15.95 41.69
C GLU A 179 4.59 15.58 41.13
N LYS A 180 4.52 15.12 39.86
CA LYS A 180 3.26 14.77 39.20
C LYS A 180 2.79 13.33 39.49
N LYS A 181 3.60 12.54 40.20
CA LYS A 181 3.29 11.16 40.63
C LYS A 181 2.94 10.22 39.46
N ILE A 182 3.52 10.46 38.29
CA ILE A 182 3.34 9.63 37.11
C ILE A 182 4.24 8.38 37.26
N PRO A 183 3.76 7.16 37.01
CA PRO A 183 4.58 5.96 37.09
C PRO A 183 5.83 6.07 36.21
N ALA A 184 7.02 5.82 36.77
CA ALA A 184 8.29 5.95 36.04
C ALA A 184 8.32 5.08 34.76
N LYS A 185 7.72 3.89 34.82
CA LYS A 185 7.60 3.00 33.67
C LYS A 185 6.83 3.63 32.49
N LEU A 186 5.77 4.39 32.77
CA LEU A 186 5.01 5.08 31.72
C LEU A 186 5.83 6.22 31.08
N VAL A 187 6.64 6.91 31.89
CA VAL A 187 7.56 7.97 31.41
C VAL A 187 8.71 7.38 30.56
N GLU A 188 9.18 6.19 30.92
CA GLU A 188 10.14 5.40 30.14
C GLU A 188 9.54 4.94 28.82
N GLU A 189 8.32 4.40 28.82
CA GLU A 189 7.57 3.96 27.63
C GLU A 189 7.27 5.13 26.67
N ALA A 190 7.09 6.34 27.20
CA ALA A 190 7.02 7.58 26.42
C ALA A 190 8.38 8.03 25.82
N GLY A 191 9.47 7.33 26.16
CA GLY A 191 10.82 7.60 25.65
C GLY A 191 11.51 8.82 26.26
N LEU A 192 11.05 9.31 27.42
CA LEU A 192 11.53 10.55 28.05
C LEU A 192 12.67 10.32 29.05
N ILE A 193 12.69 9.16 29.69
CA ILE A 193 13.73 8.73 30.63
C ILE A 193 14.31 7.37 30.22
N VAL A 194 15.50 7.07 30.71
CA VAL A 194 16.22 5.83 30.44
C VAL A 194 16.62 5.18 31.77
N PRO A 195 16.41 3.86 31.94
CA PRO A 195 16.85 3.15 33.14
C PRO A 195 18.38 3.13 33.22
N ARG A 196 18.93 3.20 34.44
CA ARG A 196 20.37 3.07 34.66
C ARG A 196 20.81 1.63 34.38
N LYS A 197 21.97 1.47 33.74
CA LYS A 197 22.56 0.13 33.48
C LYS A 197 23.07 -0.56 34.76
N GLN A 198 23.41 0.23 35.78
CA GLN A 198 23.89 -0.25 37.08
C GLN A 198 23.22 0.58 38.17
N GLY A 199 22.63 -0.11 39.16
CA GLY A 199 21.84 0.49 40.24
C GLY A 199 20.38 0.76 39.87
N ASP A 200 19.60 1.17 40.87
CA ASP A 200 18.19 1.52 40.68
C ASP A 200 18.02 2.96 40.19
N GLY A 201 16.94 3.17 39.41
CA GLY A 201 16.48 4.48 39.00
C GLY A 201 16.74 4.84 37.54
N TYR A 202 16.34 6.06 37.19
CA TYR A 202 16.27 6.56 35.84
C TYR A 202 17.09 7.83 35.65
N TYR A 203 17.36 8.18 34.40
CA TYR A 203 17.89 9.48 34.02
C TYR A 203 17.22 10.02 32.76
N ASP A 204 17.17 11.34 32.64
CA ASP A 204 16.52 12.04 31.53
C ASP A 204 17.22 11.73 30.22
N ARG A 205 16.46 11.41 29.17
CA ARG A 205 17.01 11.16 27.83
C ARG A 205 17.59 12.44 27.21
N PHE A 206 16.84 13.52 27.29
CA PHE A 206 17.18 14.81 26.70
C PHE A 206 17.72 15.74 27.78
N ARG A 207 18.91 16.30 27.55
CA ARG A 207 19.62 17.17 28.49
C ARG A 207 20.36 18.25 27.72
N ASP A 208 20.29 19.47 28.22
CA ASP A 208 20.92 20.66 27.63
C ASP A 208 20.69 20.80 26.11
N ARG A 209 19.43 20.64 25.72
CA ARG A 209 18.99 20.57 24.33
C ARG A 209 17.78 21.46 24.10
N LEU A 210 17.77 22.13 22.95
CA LEU A 210 16.54 22.72 22.42
C LEU A 210 15.60 21.59 22.02
N MET A 211 14.35 21.66 22.46
CA MET A 211 13.34 20.63 22.27
C MET A 211 12.35 21.06 21.20
N ILE A 212 12.07 20.15 20.28
CA ILE A 212 11.21 20.35 19.12
C ILE A 212 10.12 19.26 19.18
N PRO A 213 8.92 19.58 19.68
CA PRO A 213 7.83 18.60 19.76
C PRO A 213 7.40 18.12 18.37
N ILE A 214 7.20 16.81 18.24
CA ILE A 214 6.74 16.15 17.03
C ILE A 214 5.29 15.73 17.24
N HIS A 215 4.44 16.02 16.27
CA HIS A 215 3.00 15.80 16.37
C HIS A 215 2.54 14.71 15.39
N ASP A 216 1.48 14.00 15.75
CA ASP A 216 0.75 13.17 14.80
C ASP A 216 -0.17 14.02 13.91
N THR A 217 -0.86 13.37 12.98
CA THR A 217 -1.83 14.02 12.06
C THR A 217 -3.01 14.67 12.77
N LYS A 218 -3.29 14.31 14.04
CA LYS A 218 -4.33 14.92 14.88
C LYS A 218 -3.78 16.09 15.72
N GLY A 219 -2.49 16.42 15.58
CA GLY A 219 -1.85 17.50 16.33
C GLY A 219 -1.50 17.15 17.77
N ARG A 220 -1.47 15.86 18.14
CA ARG A 220 -1.06 15.40 19.47
C ARG A 220 0.45 15.19 19.50
N VAL A 221 1.12 15.58 20.58
CA VAL A 221 2.56 15.35 20.74
C VAL A 221 2.80 13.85 20.89
N VAL A 222 3.66 13.31 20.04
CA VAL A 222 4.01 11.88 19.99
C VAL A 222 5.46 11.60 20.36
N GLY A 223 6.31 12.61 20.31
CA GLY A 223 7.71 12.51 20.67
C GLY A 223 8.43 13.82 20.48
N PHE A 224 9.75 13.80 20.56
CA PHE A 224 10.58 14.99 20.46
C PHE A 224 11.77 14.79 19.53
N GLY A 225 11.99 15.78 18.68
CA GLY A 225 13.29 16.08 18.11
C GLY A 225 14.04 16.98 19.08
N SER A 226 15.36 16.94 19.04
CA SER A 226 16.18 17.81 19.89
C SER A 226 17.47 18.21 19.22
N ARG A 227 17.96 19.40 19.56
CA ARG A 227 19.22 19.96 19.08
C ARG A 227 20.10 20.30 20.27
N THR A 228 21.30 19.74 20.33
CA THR A 228 22.28 20.12 21.37
C THR A 228 22.74 21.56 21.18
N LEU A 229 22.90 22.27 22.30
CA LEU A 229 23.47 23.61 22.36
C LEU A 229 25.00 23.57 22.58
N THR A 230 25.53 22.38 22.87
CA THR A 230 26.95 22.11 23.09
C THR A 230 27.55 21.32 21.94
N ASN A 231 28.82 20.94 22.05
CA ASN A 231 29.52 20.11 21.07
C ASN A 231 29.26 18.59 21.24
N GLU A 232 28.25 18.21 22.04
CA GLU A 232 27.87 16.81 22.24
C GLU A 232 27.40 16.16 20.92
N LYS A 233 27.67 14.87 20.72
CA LYS A 233 27.16 14.09 19.59
C LYS A 233 26.08 13.09 20.06
N PRO A 234 25.01 12.86 19.27
CA PRO A 234 24.72 13.47 17.97
C PRO A 234 24.14 14.90 18.07
N LYS A 235 24.37 15.67 16.99
CA LYS A 235 23.92 17.06 16.80
C LYS A 235 22.39 17.19 16.97
N TYR A 236 21.68 16.25 16.38
CA TYR A 236 20.24 16.05 16.50
C TYR A 236 19.95 14.68 17.13
N LEU A 237 18.94 14.62 18.00
CA LEU A 237 18.50 13.38 18.63
C LEU A 237 16.98 13.34 18.67
N ASN A 238 16.41 12.24 18.16
CA ASN A 238 14.98 11.98 18.21
C ASN A 238 14.65 11.06 19.39
N SER A 239 13.39 11.08 19.80
CA SER A 239 12.77 10.03 20.62
C SER A 239 13.06 8.64 20.04
N PRO A 240 13.18 7.60 20.90
CA PRO A 240 13.21 6.22 20.43
C PRO A 240 11.86 5.84 19.82
N GLU A 241 11.78 4.71 19.10
CA GLU A 241 10.47 4.18 18.69
C GLU A 241 9.64 3.86 19.95
N THR A 242 8.37 4.25 19.96
CA THR A 242 7.41 3.98 21.03
C THR A 242 6.08 3.57 20.43
N GLU A 243 5.10 3.19 21.24
CA GLU A 243 3.76 2.84 20.74
C GLU A 243 3.08 4.01 20.01
N VAL A 244 3.38 5.25 20.40
CA VAL A 244 2.82 6.47 19.79
C VAL A 244 3.78 7.14 18.81
N PHE A 245 5.04 6.71 18.74
CA PHE A 245 6.08 7.33 17.92
C PHE A 245 6.73 6.32 16.97
N ASP A 246 6.39 6.44 15.68
CA ASP A 246 6.97 5.63 14.60
C ASP A 246 7.61 6.55 13.55
N LYS A 247 8.94 6.58 13.50
CA LYS A 247 9.67 7.48 12.57
C LYS A 247 9.41 7.17 11.11
N SER A 248 9.10 5.93 10.78
CA SER A 248 8.85 5.51 9.40
C SER A 248 7.52 6.03 8.85
N LYS A 249 6.62 6.46 9.74
CA LYS A 249 5.28 6.96 9.42
C LYS A 249 5.12 8.46 9.65
N LEU A 250 5.88 9.06 10.55
CA LEU A 250 5.70 10.45 10.92
C LEU A 250 6.43 11.39 9.95
N LEU A 251 5.84 12.56 9.72
CA LEU A 251 6.44 13.70 9.01
C LEU A 251 6.35 14.92 9.93
N PHE A 252 7.48 15.59 10.15
CA PHE A 252 7.48 16.81 10.95
C PHE A 252 6.75 17.92 10.22
N GLY A 253 5.88 18.63 10.95
CA GLY A 253 5.12 19.77 10.42
C GLY A 253 3.87 19.39 9.64
N LEU A 254 3.56 18.10 9.43
CA LEU A 254 2.39 17.67 8.67
C LEU A 254 1.06 18.11 9.32
N ASP A 255 1.00 18.13 10.65
CA ASP A 255 -0.14 18.65 11.43
C ASP A 255 -0.46 20.11 11.08
N LYS A 256 0.57 20.89 10.76
CA LYS A 256 0.49 22.32 10.43
C LYS A 256 0.29 22.52 8.92
N ALA A 257 1.00 21.75 8.12
CA ALA A 257 1.08 21.91 6.69
C ALA A 257 -0.14 21.38 5.94
N ARG A 258 -0.89 20.40 6.49
CA ARG A 258 -2.02 19.74 5.81
C ARG A 258 -2.96 20.70 5.11
N LYS A 259 -3.40 21.77 5.78
CA LYS A 259 -4.35 22.73 5.21
C LYS A 259 -3.75 23.50 4.02
N SER A 260 -2.48 23.87 4.12
CA SER A 260 -1.77 24.61 3.07
C SER A 260 -1.39 23.70 1.91
N ILE A 261 -1.03 22.44 2.16
CA ILE A 261 -0.81 21.42 1.11
C ILE A 261 -2.08 21.25 0.27
N VAL A 262 -3.25 21.13 0.91
CA VAL A 262 -4.54 21.05 0.19
C VAL A 262 -4.81 22.33 -0.60
N LYS A 263 -4.60 23.50 0.02
CA LYS A 263 -4.87 24.80 -0.62
C LYS A 263 -3.98 25.07 -1.83
N GLU A 264 -2.71 24.73 -1.74
CA GLU A 264 -1.70 24.97 -2.78
C GLU A 264 -1.55 23.79 -3.75
N ASP A 265 -2.26 22.69 -3.46
CA ASP A 265 -2.22 21.40 -4.14
C ASP A 265 -0.80 20.87 -4.39
N ARG A 266 0.09 21.10 -3.43
CA ARG A 266 1.48 20.63 -3.50
C ARG A 266 2.10 20.59 -2.11
N ALA A 267 2.97 19.61 -1.89
CA ALA A 267 3.76 19.51 -0.66
C ALA A 267 5.24 19.70 -0.95
N ILE A 268 5.93 20.40 -0.07
CA ILE A 268 7.38 20.58 -0.11
C ILE A 268 8.00 19.72 0.98
N VAL A 269 8.96 18.88 0.63
CA VAL A 269 9.64 17.98 1.56
C VAL A 269 11.09 18.40 1.70
N VAL A 270 11.48 18.74 2.92
CA VAL A 270 12.84 19.14 3.32
C VAL A 270 13.45 18.12 4.28
N GLU A 271 14.74 18.25 4.58
CA GLU A 271 15.46 17.30 5.45
C GLU A 271 15.30 17.59 6.95
N GLY A 272 15.33 18.86 7.34
CA GLY A 272 15.46 19.26 8.73
C GLY A 272 14.23 19.93 9.34
N TYR A 273 14.15 19.85 10.67
CA TYR A 273 13.14 20.58 11.45
C TYR A 273 13.21 22.09 11.24
N PHE A 274 14.42 22.63 11.18
CA PHE A 274 14.63 24.06 11.08
C PHE A 274 14.26 24.60 9.70
N ASP A 275 14.40 23.80 8.64
CA ASP A 275 13.94 24.16 7.30
C ASP A 275 12.41 24.35 7.28
N VAL A 276 11.67 23.40 7.86
CA VAL A 276 10.21 23.50 8.01
C VAL A 276 9.84 24.74 8.83
N ILE A 277 10.49 24.94 9.98
CA ILE A 277 10.18 26.06 10.87
C ILE A 277 10.47 27.41 10.17
N ALA A 278 11.59 27.52 9.46
CA ALA A 278 11.98 28.73 8.75
C ALA A 278 11.02 29.04 7.59
N LEU A 279 10.66 28.03 6.80
CA LEU A 279 9.72 28.20 5.68
C LEU A 279 8.31 28.57 6.15
N HIS A 280 7.79 27.94 7.21
CA HIS A 280 6.51 28.32 7.82
C HIS A 280 6.58 29.74 8.39
N ALA A 281 7.70 30.12 9.02
CA ALA A 281 7.89 31.50 9.49
C ALA A 281 7.92 32.53 8.35
N ALA A 282 8.33 32.11 7.15
CA ALA A 282 8.30 32.91 5.93
C ALA A 282 6.93 32.87 5.18
N GLY A 283 5.93 32.18 5.74
CA GLY A 283 4.59 32.01 5.16
C GLY A 283 4.56 31.04 3.98
N ILE A 284 5.43 30.03 3.98
CA ILE A 284 5.44 28.89 3.07
C ILE A 284 5.06 27.68 3.93
N ASP A 285 3.76 27.47 4.08
CA ASP A 285 3.21 26.62 5.13
C ASP A 285 2.96 25.17 4.67
N ASN A 286 3.09 24.87 3.38
CA ASN A 286 2.90 23.54 2.78
C ASN A 286 4.16 22.65 2.86
N VAL A 287 5.01 22.87 3.87
CA VAL A 287 6.31 22.24 4.00
C VAL A 287 6.32 21.22 5.14
N VAL A 288 6.93 20.06 4.90
CA VAL A 288 7.13 18.99 5.88
C VAL A 288 8.57 18.47 5.84
N ALA A 289 9.05 17.85 6.92
CA ALA A 289 10.36 17.18 6.94
C ALA A 289 10.26 15.69 7.21
N SER A 290 11.16 14.94 6.57
CA SER A 290 11.36 13.53 6.89
C SER A 290 11.98 13.36 8.30
N MET A 291 11.58 12.31 9.01
CA MET A 291 11.97 12.07 10.41
C MET A 291 13.24 11.21 10.59
N GLY A 292 13.93 10.90 9.48
CA GLY A 292 15.04 9.94 9.40
C GLY A 292 16.03 10.27 8.28
N THR A 293 16.83 9.28 7.87
CA THR A 293 17.87 9.47 6.83
C THR A 293 17.35 9.35 5.39
N ALA A 294 16.10 8.92 5.22
CA ALA A 294 15.43 8.87 3.93
C ALA A 294 13.91 8.98 4.14
N LEU A 295 13.23 9.56 3.14
CA LEU A 295 11.78 9.60 3.05
C LEU A 295 11.26 8.19 2.71
N THR A 296 10.26 7.70 3.44
CA THR A 296 9.69 6.36 3.26
C THR A 296 8.46 6.38 2.34
N GLY A 297 8.13 5.24 1.73
CA GLY A 297 6.89 5.10 0.96
C GLY A 297 5.62 5.35 1.79
N GLU A 298 5.63 5.07 3.10
CA GLU A 298 4.51 5.38 4.00
C GLU A 298 4.34 6.89 4.21
N GLN A 299 5.43 7.61 4.43
CA GLN A 299 5.42 9.08 4.54
C GLN A 299 4.91 9.72 3.24
N ILE A 300 5.37 9.23 2.08
CA ILE A 300 4.92 9.75 0.79
C ILE A 300 3.42 9.48 0.60
N ARG A 301 2.96 8.26 0.89
CA ARG A 301 1.52 7.93 0.85
C ARG A 301 0.69 8.82 1.78
N GLN A 302 1.23 9.26 2.91
CA GLN A 302 0.53 10.22 3.77
C GLN A 302 0.42 11.61 3.12
N ILE A 303 1.50 12.12 2.52
CA ILE A 303 1.51 13.41 1.83
C ILE A 303 0.53 13.41 0.65
N LEU A 304 0.55 12.34 -0.14
CA LEU A 304 -0.29 12.18 -1.33
C LEU A 304 -1.80 12.18 -1.03
N ARG A 305 -2.21 12.02 0.23
CA ARG A 305 -3.63 12.17 0.64
C ARG A 305 -4.11 13.63 0.64
N TYR A 306 -3.18 14.59 0.62
CA TYR A 306 -3.48 16.01 0.78
C TYR A 306 -3.20 16.83 -0.48
N THR A 307 -2.68 16.21 -1.53
CA THR A 307 -2.53 16.82 -2.87
C THR A 307 -3.31 15.98 -3.88
N ASP A 308 -4.20 16.63 -4.60
CA ASP A 308 -5.02 16.04 -5.65
C ASP A 308 -4.20 15.80 -6.91
N SER A 309 -3.35 16.76 -7.30
CA SER A 309 -2.40 16.61 -8.42
C SER A 309 -1.24 15.66 -8.13
N LYS A 310 -1.14 15.14 -6.89
CA LYS A 310 -0.06 14.27 -6.43
C LYS A 310 1.31 14.93 -6.57
N GLN A 311 1.36 16.26 -6.39
CA GLN A 311 2.58 17.04 -6.55
C GLN A 311 3.42 17.07 -5.26
N ILE A 312 4.65 16.60 -5.38
CA ILE A 312 5.64 16.60 -4.31
C ILE A 312 6.91 17.27 -4.82
N ILE A 313 7.37 18.29 -4.10
CA ILE A 313 8.60 19.02 -4.38
C ILE A 313 9.62 18.61 -3.33
N LEU A 314 10.70 17.95 -3.74
CA LEU A 314 11.82 17.63 -2.86
C LEU A 314 12.81 18.79 -2.87
N ASN A 315 13.07 19.36 -1.70
CA ASN A 315 14.13 20.34 -1.49
C ASN A 315 15.14 19.78 -0.46
N PHE A 316 16.08 18.98 -0.96
CA PHE A 316 17.14 18.37 -0.17
C PHE A 316 18.47 19.06 -0.39
N ASP A 317 19.41 18.85 0.52
CA ASP A 317 20.69 19.56 0.53
C ASP A 317 21.47 19.28 -0.77
N ALA A 318 22.14 20.30 -1.31
CA ALA A 318 22.92 20.19 -2.55
C ALA A 318 24.23 19.37 -2.39
N ASP A 319 24.44 18.72 -1.25
CA ASP A 319 25.64 17.91 -1.00
C ASP A 319 25.47 16.44 -1.41
N LYS A 320 26.56 15.67 -1.37
CA LYS A 320 26.53 14.24 -1.73
C LYS A 320 25.57 13.43 -0.86
N ALA A 321 25.33 13.85 0.39
CA ALA A 321 24.42 13.17 1.29
C ALA A 321 22.96 13.47 0.94
N GLY A 322 22.61 14.74 0.68
CA GLY A 322 21.28 15.16 0.23
C GLY A 322 20.92 14.59 -1.14
N ALA A 323 21.86 14.55 -2.09
CA ALA A 323 21.68 13.86 -3.37
C ALA A 323 21.45 12.33 -3.21
N THR A 324 22.07 11.71 -2.20
CA THR A 324 21.86 10.29 -1.88
C THR A 324 20.52 10.06 -1.18
N ALA A 325 20.12 10.97 -0.30
CA ALA A 325 18.83 10.96 0.39
C ALA A 325 17.67 11.15 -0.61
N ALA A 326 17.81 12.09 -1.56
CA ALA A 326 16.93 12.25 -2.71
C ALA A 326 16.80 10.93 -3.47
N LYS A 327 17.91 10.35 -3.94
CA LYS A 327 17.89 9.09 -4.68
C LYS A 327 17.23 7.93 -3.90
N ARG A 328 17.35 7.88 -2.57
CA ARG A 328 16.69 6.87 -1.72
C ARG A 328 15.20 7.12 -1.54
N ALA A 329 14.82 8.34 -1.19
CA ALA A 329 13.42 8.78 -1.09
C ALA A 329 12.65 8.46 -2.38
N ILE A 330 13.33 8.66 -3.50
CA ILE A 330 12.78 8.52 -4.83
C ILE A 330 12.61 7.05 -5.21
N ARG A 331 13.49 6.12 -4.79
CA ARG A 331 13.34 4.67 -5.09
C ARG A 331 11.98 4.10 -4.65
N GLU A 332 11.45 4.56 -3.53
CA GLU A 332 10.16 4.09 -3.00
C GLU A 332 8.97 4.51 -3.89
N VAL A 333 9.11 5.57 -4.67
CA VAL A 333 8.05 6.11 -5.54
C VAL A 333 8.47 6.26 -7.00
N GLU A 334 9.60 5.67 -7.35
CA GLU A 334 10.22 5.73 -8.68
C GLU A 334 9.24 5.22 -9.73
N ASP A 335 8.61 4.08 -9.46
CA ASP A 335 7.62 3.49 -10.37
C ASP A 335 6.35 4.34 -10.50
N LEU A 336 5.93 5.05 -9.45
CA LEU A 336 4.77 5.93 -9.48
C LEU A 336 5.09 7.22 -10.26
N ALA A 337 6.29 7.77 -10.06
CA ALA A 337 6.75 8.95 -10.76
C ALA A 337 6.91 8.69 -12.27
N TYR A 338 7.52 7.57 -12.67
CA TYR A 338 7.63 7.23 -14.10
C TYR A 338 6.30 6.92 -14.77
N ARG A 339 5.31 6.40 -14.03
CA ARG A 339 3.94 6.22 -14.53
C ARG A 339 3.18 7.53 -14.72
N GLY A 340 3.61 8.60 -14.05
CA GLY A 340 2.91 9.87 -13.97
C GLY A 340 1.84 9.90 -12.86
N ASP A 341 1.82 8.90 -11.98
CA ASP A 341 0.89 8.80 -10.84
C ASP A 341 1.29 9.79 -9.72
N VAL A 342 2.56 10.21 -9.69
CA VAL A 342 3.10 11.21 -8.75
C VAL A 342 3.88 12.26 -9.53
N GLN A 343 3.50 13.53 -9.38
CA GLN A 343 4.23 14.66 -9.95
C GLN A 343 5.39 15.04 -9.04
N LEU A 344 6.46 14.26 -9.12
CA LEU A 344 7.67 14.50 -8.37
C LEU A 344 8.50 15.60 -9.03
N ARG A 345 8.87 16.63 -8.26
CA ARG A 345 9.71 17.75 -8.67
C ARG A 345 10.91 17.90 -7.75
N ILE A 346 11.99 18.45 -8.28
CA ILE A 346 13.22 18.69 -7.52
C ILE A 346 13.48 20.20 -7.47
N LEU A 347 13.52 20.76 -6.27
CA LEU A 347 13.88 22.16 -6.03
C LEU A 347 15.33 22.23 -5.56
N ASN A 348 16.18 22.76 -6.44
CA ASN A 348 17.57 23.04 -6.15
C ASN A 348 17.73 24.49 -5.67
N LEU A 349 18.45 24.69 -4.57
CA LEU A 349 18.77 26.02 -4.07
C LEU A 349 20.07 26.51 -4.71
N PRO A 350 20.05 27.64 -5.45
CA PRO A 350 21.28 28.21 -6.00
C PRO A 350 22.13 28.80 -4.87
N ASN A 351 23.38 28.38 -4.77
CA ASN A 351 24.37 28.87 -3.77
C ASN A 351 23.98 28.70 -2.28
N GLY A 352 22.83 28.10 -1.96
CA GLY A 352 22.39 27.82 -0.60
C GLY A 352 22.57 26.35 -0.24
N LYS A 353 22.84 26.06 1.03
CA LYS A 353 23.02 24.68 1.50
C LYS A 353 21.69 24.01 1.89
N ASP A 354 20.92 24.70 2.72
CA ASP A 354 19.59 24.30 3.19
C ASP A 354 18.59 25.49 3.10
N ALA A 355 17.29 25.23 3.34
CA ALA A 355 16.27 26.26 3.18
C ALA A 355 16.33 27.33 4.27
N ASP A 356 16.70 26.96 5.50
CA ASP A 356 16.96 27.89 6.61
C ASP A 356 18.07 28.89 6.24
N GLU A 357 19.21 28.43 5.72
CA GLU A 357 20.31 29.28 5.26
C GLU A 357 19.91 30.15 4.07
N PHE A 358 19.21 29.59 3.08
CA PHE A 358 18.74 30.36 1.92
C PHE A 358 17.85 31.55 2.31
N LEU A 359 16.91 31.35 3.25
CA LEU A 359 15.99 32.40 3.71
C LEU A 359 16.66 33.48 4.57
N ARG A 360 17.92 33.30 4.99
CA ARG A 360 18.69 34.37 5.65
C ARG A 360 19.30 35.35 4.66
N GLU A 361 19.59 34.88 3.46
CA GLU A 361 20.24 35.68 2.41
C GLU A 361 19.24 36.23 1.38
N GLN A 362 18.19 35.46 1.09
CA GLN A 362 17.16 35.75 0.09
C GLN A 362 15.77 35.81 0.73
N ASP A 363 14.83 36.44 0.05
CA ASP A 363 13.46 36.57 0.55
C ASP A 363 12.56 35.37 0.21
N ALA A 364 11.39 35.32 0.86
CA ALA A 364 10.39 34.29 0.62
C ALA A 364 9.86 34.29 -0.82
N GLN A 365 9.91 35.42 -1.52
CA GLN A 365 9.43 35.54 -2.89
C GLN A 365 10.39 34.86 -3.88
N ALA A 366 11.70 34.97 -3.65
CA ALA A 366 12.71 34.24 -4.39
C ALA A 366 12.51 32.73 -4.22
N TYR A 367 12.26 32.25 -3.00
CA TYR A 367 11.98 30.82 -2.77
C TYR A 367 10.70 30.38 -3.50
N ARG A 368 9.62 31.17 -3.48
CA ARG A 368 8.40 30.89 -4.28
C ARG A 368 8.68 30.83 -5.78
N GLY A 369 9.56 31.69 -6.29
CA GLY A 369 10.03 31.60 -7.68
C GLY A 369 10.70 30.27 -7.99
N LEU A 370 11.53 29.75 -7.08
CA LEU A 370 12.18 28.43 -7.22
C LEU A 370 11.19 27.27 -7.13
N ILE A 371 10.15 27.38 -6.30
CA ILE A 371 9.06 26.41 -6.25
C ILE A 371 8.42 26.28 -7.64
N GLU A 372 8.03 27.40 -8.26
CA GLU A 372 7.39 27.38 -9.59
C GLU A 372 8.34 26.85 -10.67
N ALA A 373 9.60 27.29 -10.64
CA ALA A 373 10.63 26.89 -11.60
C ALA A 373 11.16 25.47 -11.41
N SER A 374 10.82 24.76 -10.32
CA SER A 374 11.36 23.43 -10.03
C SER A 374 11.07 22.43 -11.17
N PRO A 375 12.10 21.80 -11.79
CA PRO A 375 11.86 20.83 -12.86
C PRO A 375 11.14 19.58 -12.36
N LEU A 376 10.46 18.86 -13.26
CA LEU A 376 10.03 17.50 -12.95
C LEU A 376 11.28 16.65 -12.68
N TRP A 377 11.11 15.64 -11.85
CA TRP A 377 12.21 14.76 -11.49
C TRP A 377 12.87 14.09 -12.70
N ILE A 378 12.08 13.67 -13.70
CA ILE A 378 12.58 13.08 -14.94
C ILE A 378 13.43 14.09 -15.73
N ASP A 379 12.97 15.34 -15.84
CA ASP A 379 13.72 16.42 -16.50
C ASP A 379 15.06 16.63 -15.79
N TRP A 380 15.02 16.76 -14.47
CA TRP A 380 16.20 16.92 -13.62
C TRP A 380 17.19 15.77 -13.75
N GLN A 381 16.71 14.52 -13.87
CA GLN A 381 17.58 13.35 -14.09
C GLN A 381 18.30 13.40 -15.42
N ILE A 382 17.58 13.76 -16.49
CA ILE A 382 18.14 13.88 -17.84
C ILE A 382 19.19 14.99 -17.87
N GLU A 383 18.86 16.16 -17.31
CA GLU A 383 19.77 17.30 -17.21
C GLU A 383 21.02 16.92 -16.40
N SER A 384 20.86 16.32 -15.22
CA SER A 384 21.98 15.89 -14.36
C SER A 384 22.88 14.85 -15.03
N ALA A 385 22.32 13.93 -15.82
CA ALA A 385 23.10 12.93 -16.57
C ALA A 385 23.98 13.58 -17.64
N ILE A 386 23.54 14.71 -18.20
CA ILE A 386 24.25 15.45 -19.24
C ILE A 386 25.26 16.43 -18.64
N GLU A 387 24.86 17.24 -17.66
CA GLU A 387 25.69 18.30 -17.06
C GLU A 387 26.94 17.77 -16.33
N THR A 388 26.90 16.52 -15.87
CA THR A 388 28.04 15.89 -15.21
C THR A 388 29.12 15.37 -16.16
N GLN A 389 28.91 15.47 -17.49
CA GLN A 389 29.78 14.96 -18.53
C GLN A 389 30.23 16.08 -19.49
N ASP A 390 31.45 15.97 -20.02
CA ASP A 390 31.92 16.76 -21.15
C ASP A 390 31.55 16.06 -22.46
N LEU A 391 30.49 16.53 -23.12
CA LEU A 391 29.98 15.95 -24.35
C LEU A 391 30.94 16.07 -25.55
N SER A 392 32.02 16.86 -25.45
CA SER A 392 33.07 16.90 -26.48
C SER A 392 33.94 15.63 -26.49
N GLN A 393 33.96 14.90 -25.38
CA GLN A 393 34.74 13.66 -25.23
C GLN A 393 33.88 12.45 -25.58
N GLY A 394 34.32 11.64 -26.54
CA GLY A 394 33.53 10.50 -27.05
C GLY A 394 33.11 9.48 -25.97
N GLU A 395 33.97 9.17 -25.01
CA GLU A 395 33.66 8.26 -23.89
C GLU A 395 32.58 8.84 -22.96
N GLN A 396 32.68 10.13 -22.63
CA GLN A 396 31.72 10.80 -21.76
C GLN A 396 30.38 11.04 -22.47
N PHE A 397 30.41 11.33 -23.78
CA PHE A 397 29.24 11.38 -24.62
C PHE A 397 28.50 10.04 -24.66
N GLN A 398 29.23 8.94 -24.88
CA GLN A 398 28.64 7.60 -24.87
C GLN A 398 27.97 7.31 -23.52
N LYS A 399 28.66 7.61 -22.41
CA LYS A 399 28.12 7.42 -21.07
C LYS A 399 26.86 8.25 -20.81
N ALA A 400 26.86 9.53 -21.18
CA ALA A 400 25.67 10.39 -21.07
C ALA A 400 24.50 9.82 -21.88
N SER A 401 24.75 9.35 -23.11
CA SER A 401 23.74 8.71 -23.96
C SER A 401 23.18 7.43 -23.33
N GLU A 402 24.04 6.58 -22.75
CA GLU A 402 23.64 5.33 -22.08
C GLU A 402 22.80 5.61 -20.82
N ASP A 403 23.22 6.56 -19.99
CA ASP A 403 22.50 6.96 -18.77
C ASP A 403 21.12 7.54 -19.12
N VAL A 404 21.04 8.41 -20.14
CA VAL A 404 19.77 8.95 -20.66
C VAL A 404 18.89 7.83 -21.21
N ALA A 405 19.44 6.93 -22.03
CA ALA A 405 18.67 5.80 -22.56
C ALA A 405 18.12 4.89 -21.45
N ALA A 406 18.87 4.69 -20.37
CA ALA A 406 18.44 3.93 -19.20
C ALA A 406 17.29 4.62 -18.44
N ILE A 407 17.31 5.96 -18.30
CA ILE A 407 16.20 6.73 -17.72
C ILE A 407 14.96 6.61 -18.61
N LEU A 408 15.10 6.87 -19.91
CA LEU A 408 14.00 6.81 -20.88
C LEU A 408 13.40 5.40 -21.00
N GLY A 409 14.21 4.37 -20.84
CA GLY A 409 13.80 2.97 -20.82
C GLY A 409 12.81 2.64 -19.70
N LYS A 410 12.81 3.39 -18.59
CA LYS A 410 11.90 3.20 -17.45
C LYS A 410 10.52 3.82 -17.65
N LEU A 411 10.33 4.70 -18.63
CA LEU A 411 9.04 5.32 -18.92
C LEU A 411 8.08 4.29 -19.56
N PRO A 412 6.95 3.94 -18.93
CA PRO A 412 6.03 2.94 -19.47
C PRO A 412 5.21 3.50 -20.64
N ASN A 413 4.75 4.75 -20.53
CA ASN A 413 3.91 5.40 -21.54
C ASN A 413 4.72 5.72 -22.81
N ALA A 414 4.29 5.16 -23.95
CA ALA A 414 4.99 5.30 -25.23
C ALA A 414 5.01 6.75 -25.75
N ALA A 415 3.92 7.50 -25.59
CA ALA A 415 3.84 8.87 -26.07
C ALA A 415 4.77 9.80 -25.26
N ILE A 416 4.75 9.67 -23.92
CA ILE A 416 5.64 10.40 -23.02
C ILE A 416 7.10 10.05 -23.31
N ARG A 417 7.40 8.75 -23.47
CA ARG A 417 8.75 8.30 -23.83
C ARG A 417 9.23 8.86 -25.17
N THR A 418 8.37 8.90 -26.19
CA THR A 418 8.71 9.52 -27.48
C THR A 418 8.97 11.03 -27.35
N HIS A 419 8.17 11.75 -26.55
CA HIS A 419 8.40 13.16 -26.27
C HIS A 419 9.78 13.39 -25.64
N TYR A 420 10.10 12.62 -24.59
CA TYR A 420 11.38 12.74 -23.90
C TYR A 420 12.58 12.29 -24.74
N ILE A 421 12.45 11.27 -25.59
CA ILE A 421 13.51 10.89 -26.53
C ILE A 421 13.87 12.08 -27.44
N ARG A 422 12.87 12.77 -27.99
CA ARG A 422 13.08 13.94 -28.84
C ARG A 422 13.75 15.09 -28.07
N GLN A 423 13.31 15.36 -26.84
CA GLN A 423 13.89 16.38 -25.98
C GLN A 423 15.36 16.07 -25.62
N SER A 424 15.64 14.84 -25.18
CA SER A 424 16.98 14.36 -24.84
C SER A 424 17.93 14.41 -26.03
N ALA A 425 17.48 14.05 -27.23
CA ALA A 425 18.28 14.16 -28.44
C ALA A 425 18.67 15.63 -28.73
N GLY A 426 17.74 16.57 -28.50
CA GLY A 426 18.03 18.00 -28.57
C GLY A 426 19.12 18.44 -27.60
N LEU A 427 19.03 18.02 -26.33
CA LEU A 427 20.02 18.35 -25.30
C LEU A 427 21.40 17.76 -25.61
N LEU A 428 21.48 16.49 -26.00
CA LEU A 428 22.74 15.82 -26.35
C LEU A 428 23.39 16.40 -27.61
N SER A 429 22.60 16.94 -28.54
CA SER A 429 23.11 17.55 -29.77
C SER A 429 23.74 18.94 -29.58
N GLN A 430 23.60 19.55 -28.39
CA GLN A 430 24.05 20.92 -28.09
C GLN A 430 23.58 21.96 -29.14
N GLY A 431 22.43 21.73 -29.78
CA GLY A 431 21.84 22.61 -30.79
C GLY A 431 22.12 22.25 -32.25
N ASP A 432 22.89 21.19 -32.55
CA ASP A 432 23.04 20.68 -33.92
C ASP A 432 21.81 19.89 -34.36
N THR A 433 20.98 20.53 -35.19
CA THR A 433 19.74 19.94 -35.73
C THR A 433 19.93 18.65 -36.52
N ARG A 434 21.05 18.44 -37.22
CA ARG A 434 21.29 17.19 -37.97
C ARG A 434 21.68 16.07 -37.03
N MET A 435 22.53 16.36 -36.06
CA MET A 435 22.93 15.42 -35.02
C MET A 435 21.73 15.02 -34.17
N ALA A 436 20.83 15.95 -33.83
CA ALA A 436 19.62 15.67 -33.06
C ALA A 436 18.73 14.58 -33.71
N ILE A 437 18.55 14.61 -35.03
CA ILE A 437 17.75 13.60 -35.75
C ILE A 437 18.41 12.22 -35.67
N GLN A 438 19.75 12.16 -35.82
CA GLN A 438 20.50 10.90 -35.72
C GLN A 438 20.48 10.32 -34.30
N LEU A 439 20.61 11.20 -33.29
CA LEU A 439 20.55 10.82 -31.89
C LEU A 439 19.15 10.39 -31.47
N GLU A 440 18.09 11.00 -32.02
CA GLU A 440 16.72 10.57 -31.76
C GLU A 440 16.54 9.10 -32.19
N GLU A 441 16.98 8.74 -33.41
CA GLU A 441 16.90 7.36 -33.88
C GLU A 441 17.79 6.41 -33.09
N ALA A 442 19.01 6.84 -32.74
CA ALA A 442 19.93 6.05 -31.91
C ALA A 442 19.34 5.77 -30.52
N LEU A 443 18.78 6.78 -29.86
CA LEU A 443 18.09 6.64 -28.58
C LEU A 443 16.86 5.74 -28.70
N ARG A 444 16.06 5.84 -29.77
CA ARG A 444 14.92 4.93 -30.01
C ARG A 444 15.37 3.47 -30.07
N ILE A 445 16.50 3.19 -30.70
CA ILE A 445 17.06 1.83 -30.79
C ILE A 445 17.59 1.37 -29.42
N GLN A 446 18.37 2.20 -28.73
CA GLN A 446 18.92 1.88 -27.40
C GLN A 446 17.82 1.62 -26.37
N VAL A 447 16.80 2.47 -26.34
CA VAL A 447 15.63 2.34 -25.44
C VAL A 447 14.83 1.06 -25.72
N ARG A 448 14.76 0.59 -26.97
CA ARG A 448 14.15 -0.71 -27.31
C ARG A 448 14.93 -1.90 -26.74
N GLY A 449 16.25 -1.77 -26.57
CA GLY A 449 17.11 -2.77 -25.93
C GLY A 449 17.09 -2.71 -24.40
N GLN A 450 16.85 -1.52 -23.84
CA GLN A 450 16.75 -1.21 -22.40
C GLN A 450 15.32 -1.35 -21.86
N ARG A 451 14.54 -2.31 -22.36
CA ARG A 451 13.13 -2.49 -21.93
C ARG A 451 13.06 -2.51 -20.40
N TRP A 452 12.22 -1.65 -19.84
CA TRP A 452 11.88 -1.61 -18.43
C TRP A 452 11.77 -3.03 -17.83
N HIS A 453 12.76 -3.37 -17.00
CA HIS A 453 12.79 -4.57 -16.14
C HIS A 453 12.34 -4.26 -14.71
N GLY A 454 11.86 -3.04 -14.45
CA GLY A 454 11.10 -2.81 -13.24
C GLY A 454 10.06 -3.92 -13.18
N ARG A 455 9.88 -4.50 -12.00
CA ARG A 455 8.63 -5.21 -11.75
C ARG A 455 7.56 -4.16 -12.07
N SER A 456 7.04 -4.24 -13.28
CA SER A 456 5.64 -4.45 -13.38
C SER A 456 5.34 -5.42 -12.22
N GLN A 457 4.75 -4.87 -11.16
CA GLN A 457 3.38 -5.32 -11.01
C GLN A 457 2.80 -5.20 -12.41
N LYS A 458 2.95 -6.30 -13.15
CA LYS A 458 1.92 -6.73 -14.05
C LYS A 458 0.72 -6.44 -13.17
N TRP A 459 -0.05 -5.42 -13.54
CA TRP A 459 -1.47 -5.66 -13.64
C TRP A 459 -1.53 -7.09 -14.12
N GLN A 460 -1.81 -8.01 -13.20
CA GLN A 460 -1.99 -9.38 -13.54
C GLN A 460 -3.05 -9.27 -14.61
N ARG A 461 -2.61 -9.38 -15.87
CA ARG A 461 -3.53 -9.83 -16.89
C ARG A 461 -4.07 -11.12 -16.27
N PRO A 462 -5.36 -11.42 -16.41
CA PRO A 462 -5.96 -12.71 -16.06
C PRO A 462 -5.30 -13.93 -16.77
N ALA A 463 -4.02 -13.85 -17.13
CA ALA A 463 -3.18 -14.83 -17.79
C ALA A 463 -1.85 -15.09 -17.06
N ASP A 464 -1.56 -14.43 -15.93
CA ASP A 464 -0.41 -14.74 -15.07
C ASP A 464 -0.82 -15.57 -13.84
N PHE A 465 -1.76 -16.50 -14.04
CA PHE A 465 -2.11 -17.49 -13.03
C PHE A 465 -0.98 -18.52 -12.91
N THR A 466 -0.59 -18.85 -11.68
CA THR A 466 0.22 -20.06 -11.48
C THR A 466 -0.62 -21.28 -11.91
N LEU A 467 -0.01 -22.34 -12.47
CA LEU A 467 -0.76 -23.53 -12.93
C LEU A 467 -1.71 -24.08 -11.85
N ARG A 468 -1.26 -24.07 -10.60
CA ARG A 468 -2.06 -24.44 -9.43
C ARG A 468 -3.31 -23.57 -9.25
N GLU A 469 -3.12 -22.26 -9.29
CA GLU A 469 -4.20 -21.29 -9.12
C GLU A 469 -5.22 -21.40 -10.25
N ALA A 470 -4.76 -21.59 -11.49
CA ALA A 470 -5.62 -21.83 -12.63
C ALA A 470 -6.45 -23.12 -12.44
N ALA A 471 -5.82 -24.22 -12.03
CA ALA A 471 -6.49 -25.50 -11.83
C ALA A 471 -7.49 -25.47 -10.65
N GLU A 472 -7.11 -24.92 -9.50
CA GLU A 472 -8.00 -24.78 -8.36
C GLU A 472 -9.19 -23.85 -8.68
N ALA A 473 -8.93 -22.71 -9.33
CA ALA A 473 -9.99 -21.78 -9.74
C ALA A 473 -10.94 -22.43 -10.77
N GLN A 474 -10.42 -23.23 -11.70
CA GLN A 474 -11.23 -23.90 -12.70
C GLN A 474 -12.20 -24.92 -12.08
N LEU A 475 -11.72 -25.73 -11.13
CA LEU A 475 -12.58 -26.66 -10.39
C LEU A 475 -13.67 -25.92 -9.61
N LEU A 476 -13.33 -24.83 -8.91
CA LEU A 476 -14.31 -24.03 -8.16
C LEU A 476 -15.34 -23.36 -9.07
N ARG A 477 -14.93 -22.82 -10.23
CA ARG A 477 -15.88 -22.23 -11.21
C ARG A 477 -16.88 -23.27 -11.70
N ILE A 478 -16.41 -24.45 -12.10
CA ILE A 478 -17.31 -25.52 -12.56
C ILE A 478 -18.23 -25.96 -11.42
N TYR A 479 -17.75 -26.04 -10.18
CA TYR A 479 -18.56 -26.40 -9.02
C TYR A 479 -19.71 -25.42 -8.77
N LEU A 480 -19.42 -24.12 -8.93
CA LEU A 480 -20.36 -23.02 -8.69
C LEU A 480 -21.39 -22.92 -9.82
N HIS A 481 -20.92 -22.92 -11.07
CA HIS A 481 -21.74 -22.59 -12.24
C HIS A 481 -22.34 -23.81 -12.96
N CYS A 482 -21.87 -25.02 -12.67
CA CYS A 482 -22.37 -26.25 -13.30
C CYS A 482 -22.77 -27.30 -12.24
N PRO A 483 -23.99 -27.17 -11.65
CA PRO A 483 -24.46 -28.04 -10.57
C PRO A 483 -24.37 -29.55 -10.87
N ASP A 484 -24.65 -29.95 -12.10
CA ASP A 484 -24.60 -31.35 -12.57
C ASP A 484 -23.22 -32.03 -12.41
N TYR A 485 -22.15 -31.23 -12.30
CA TYR A 485 -20.78 -31.72 -12.23
C TYR A 485 -20.15 -31.65 -10.83
N ARG A 486 -20.90 -31.22 -9.80
CA ARG A 486 -20.41 -31.17 -8.41
C ARG A 486 -19.91 -32.52 -7.91
N PHE A 487 -20.66 -33.59 -8.21
CA PHE A 487 -20.25 -34.96 -7.87
C PHE A 487 -18.94 -35.35 -8.57
N ALA A 488 -18.83 -35.06 -9.87
CA ALA A 488 -17.63 -35.38 -10.64
C ALA A 488 -16.37 -34.67 -10.09
N ILE A 489 -16.51 -33.43 -9.60
CA ILE A 489 -15.42 -32.71 -8.94
C ILE A 489 -15.04 -33.37 -7.61
N LYS A 490 -16.01 -33.68 -6.75
CA LYS A 490 -15.75 -34.36 -5.46
C LYS A 490 -15.07 -35.72 -5.67
N ASP A 491 -15.55 -36.50 -6.63
CA ASP A 491 -14.98 -37.79 -6.99
C ASP A 491 -13.55 -37.64 -7.54
N ALA A 492 -13.30 -36.68 -8.45
CA ALA A 492 -11.96 -36.40 -8.98
C ALA A 492 -10.97 -35.96 -7.88
N LEU A 493 -11.39 -35.09 -6.96
CA LEU A 493 -10.56 -34.65 -5.83
C LEU A 493 -10.22 -35.82 -4.89
N ARG A 494 -11.20 -36.71 -4.63
CA ARG A 494 -11.04 -37.89 -3.77
C ARG A 494 -10.14 -38.95 -4.41
N GLN A 495 -10.40 -39.34 -5.65
CA GLN A 495 -9.64 -40.38 -6.36
C GLN A 495 -8.16 -39.98 -6.54
N ARG A 496 -7.91 -38.70 -6.83
CA ARG A 496 -6.54 -38.18 -6.99
C ARG A 496 -5.92 -37.68 -5.70
N GLU A 497 -6.66 -37.70 -4.59
CA GLU A 497 -6.22 -37.25 -3.26
C GLU A 497 -5.59 -35.85 -3.30
N VAL A 498 -6.29 -34.91 -3.94
CA VAL A 498 -5.85 -33.51 -4.10
C VAL A 498 -6.77 -32.57 -3.33
N GLU A 499 -6.19 -31.50 -2.78
CA GLU A 499 -6.91 -30.52 -1.95
C GLU A 499 -6.61 -29.09 -2.41
N PHE A 500 -7.52 -28.18 -2.10
CA PHE A 500 -7.32 -26.74 -2.28
C PHE A 500 -6.23 -26.22 -1.34
N SER A 501 -5.12 -25.80 -1.94
CA SER A 501 -3.92 -25.40 -1.22
C SER A 501 -3.81 -23.88 -1.04
N LEU A 502 -4.45 -23.09 -1.91
CA LEU A 502 -4.54 -21.64 -1.76
C LEU A 502 -5.54 -21.27 -0.67
N SER A 503 -5.19 -20.29 0.16
CA SER A 503 -5.98 -19.92 1.36
C SER A 503 -7.41 -19.50 1.02
N HIS A 504 -7.60 -18.71 -0.04
CA HIS A 504 -8.91 -18.21 -0.48
C HIS A 504 -9.74 -19.30 -1.15
N HIS A 505 -9.15 -20.17 -1.98
CA HIS A 505 -9.86 -21.32 -2.55
C HIS A 505 -10.28 -22.33 -1.48
N ARG A 506 -9.40 -22.60 -0.51
CA ARG A 506 -9.72 -23.46 0.64
C ARG A 506 -10.83 -22.86 1.49
N PHE A 507 -10.83 -21.54 1.66
CA PHE A 507 -11.90 -20.84 2.36
C PHE A 507 -13.23 -21.08 1.67
N VAL A 508 -13.33 -20.80 0.36
CA VAL A 508 -14.57 -21.04 -0.43
C VAL A 508 -15.00 -22.50 -0.35
N TRP A 509 -14.07 -23.42 -0.55
CA TRP A 509 -14.36 -24.85 -0.49
C TRP A 509 -14.91 -25.29 0.87
N ARG A 510 -14.34 -24.78 1.98
CA ARG A 510 -14.84 -25.08 3.32
C ARG A 510 -16.23 -24.53 3.55
N GLU A 511 -16.52 -23.32 3.08
CA GLU A 511 -17.85 -22.75 3.23
C GLU A 511 -18.88 -23.47 2.35
N ILE A 512 -18.51 -23.91 1.14
CA ILE A 512 -19.35 -24.81 0.31
C ILE A 512 -19.72 -26.07 1.10
N LEU A 513 -18.73 -26.75 1.69
CA LEU A 513 -18.99 -27.96 2.47
C LEU A 513 -19.90 -27.69 3.68
N ARG A 514 -19.72 -26.56 4.36
CA ARG A 514 -20.59 -26.16 5.50
C ARG A 514 -22.04 -25.90 5.07
N ILE A 515 -22.23 -25.25 3.93
CA ILE A 515 -23.56 -24.99 3.37
C ILE A 515 -24.26 -26.31 3.03
N GLU A 516 -23.51 -27.27 2.51
CA GLU A 516 -24.02 -28.60 2.18
C GLU A 516 -24.29 -29.48 3.42
N GLU A 517 -23.57 -29.25 4.52
CA GLU A 517 -23.74 -29.96 5.80
C GLU A 517 -24.89 -29.40 6.67
N ASP A 518 -25.39 -28.20 6.38
CA ASP A 518 -26.48 -27.59 7.15
C ASP A 518 -27.82 -28.28 6.82
N GLU A 519 -28.29 -29.15 7.72
CA GLU A 519 -29.53 -29.94 7.61
C GLU A 519 -30.79 -29.09 7.38
N SER A 520 -30.74 -27.77 7.58
CA SER A 520 -31.85 -26.84 7.32
C SER A 520 -32.08 -26.52 5.83
N VAL A 521 -31.13 -26.85 4.95
CA VAL A 521 -31.16 -26.56 3.51
C VAL A 521 -31.65 -27.74 2.65
N ILE A 522 -31.67 -28.95 3.20
CA ILE A 522 -32.04 -30.18 2.50
C ILE A 522 -33.50 -30.54 2.86
N PRO A 523 -34.48 -30.49 1.94
CA PRO A 523 -35.82 -30.97 2.20
C PRO A 523 -35.79 -32.46 2.58
N LEU A 524 -36.42 -32.79 3.71
CA LEU A 524 -36.53 -34.11 4.34
C LEU A 524 -37.20 -35.22 3.50
N GLU A 525 -37.34 -35.08 2.18
CA GLU A 525 -38.09 -36.04 1.35
C GLU A 525 -37.23 -37.07 0.59
N HIS A 526 -35.90 -36.98 0.63
CA HIS A 526 -35.04 -38.02 0.06
C HIS A 526 -34.19 -38.72 1.13
N GLU A 527 -34.76 -39.74 1.78
CA GLU A 527 -34.01 -40.81 2.44
C GLU A 527 -33.20 -41.60 1.38
N SER A 528 -32.11 -41.01 0.92
CA SER A 528 -31.08 -41.72 0.16
C SER A 528 -30.06 -42.26 1.15
N GLN A 529 -29.76 -43.56 1.09
CA GLN A 529 -28.85 -44.29 1.99
C GLN A 529 -27.36 -43.86 1.91
N HIS A 530 -27.07 -42.72 1.27
CA HIS A 530 -25.73 -42.17 1.07
C HIS A 530 -25.77 -40.64 1.28
N PRO A 531 -25.36 -40.13 2.46
CA PRO A 531 -25.28 -38.69 2.74
C PRO A 531 -24.38 -37.94 1.75
N GLU A 532 -23.38 -38.62 1.18
CA GLU A 532 -22.44 -38.09 0.18
C GLU A 532 -23.10 -37.83 -1.20
N LEU A 533 -24.32 -38.33 -1.44
CA LEU A 533 -25.09 -38.13 -2.68
C LEU A 533 -26.17 -37.04 -2.54
N ALA A 534 -26.24 -36.34 -1.41
CA ALA A 534 -27.16 -35.21 -1.25
C ALA A 534 -26.77 -34.09 -2.22
N GLN A 535 -27.55 -33.95 -3.28
CA GLN A 535 -27.46 -32.79 -4.17
C GLN A 535 -28.22 -31.64 -3.52
N LEU A 536 -27.62 -30.44 -3.52
CA LEU A 536 -28.34 -29.22 -3.15
C LEU A 536 -29.62 -29.12 -4.01
N PRO A 537 -30.75 -28.68 -3.45
CA PRO A 537 -32.00 -28.49 -4.22
C PRO A 537 -31.75 -27.68 -5.49
N GLU A 538 -32.44 -27.99 -6.60
CA GLU A 538 -32.31 -27.23 -7.87
C GLU A 538 -32.58 -25.73 -7.69
N GLU A 539 -33.35 -25.35 -6.68
CA GLU A 539 -33.67 -23.95 -6.32
C GLU A 539 -32.64 -23.28 -5.40
N PHE A 540 -31.60 -23.99 -4.92
CA PHE A 540 -30.62 -23.44 -3.99
C PHE A 540 -29.49 -22.71 -4.73
N ASP A 541 -29.50 -21.39 -4.64
CA ASP A 541 -28.48 -20.53 -5.22
C ASP A 541 -27.21 -20.51 -4.33
N LEU A 542 -26.32 -21.47 -4.60
CA LEU A 542 -25.01 -21.58 -3.96
C LEU A 542 -24.15 -20.33 -4.23
N ILE A 543 -24.29 -19.70 -5.39
CA ILE A 543 -23.54 -18.49 -5.74
C ILE A 543 -24.02 -17.33 -4.87
N ALA A 544 -25.33 -17.13 -4.73
CA ALA A 544 -25.89 -16.12 -3.82
C ALA A 544 -25.46 -16.36 -2.37
N SER A 545 -25.48 -17.61 -1.91
CA SER A 545 -25.04 -17.96 -0.54
C SER A 545 -23.57 -17.62 -0.31
N ILE A 546 -22.71 -17.87 -1.31
CA ILE A 546 -21.28 -17.52 -1.23
C ILE A 546 -21.07 -16.01 -1.39
N GLN A 547 -21.88 -15.32 -2.19
CA GLN A 547 -21.88 -13.85 -2.29
C GLN A 547 -22.28 -13.21 -0.95
N ASP A 548 -23.28 -13.76 -0.27
CA ASP A 548 -23.69 -13.34 1.07
C ASP A 548 -22.56 -13.55 2.07
N LEU A 549 -21.88 -14.70 2.02
CA LEU A 549 -20.70 -14.97 2.85
C LEU A 549 -19.53 -14.01 2.54
N CYS A 550 -19.30 -13.68 1.27
CA CYS A 550 -18.32 -12.67 0.86
C CYS A 550 -18.63 -11.29 1.46
N THR A 551 -19.89 -10.99 1.77
CA THR A 551 -20.29 -9.75 2.46
C THR A 551 -19.69 -9.64 3.88
N TYR A 552 -19.43 -10.77 4.54
CA TYR A 552 -18.84 -10.84 5.88
C TYR A 552 -17.30 -10.95 5.86
N TYR A 553 -16.70 -11.31 4.72
CA TYR A 553 -15.26 -11.55 4.55
C TYR A 553 -14.68 -10.75 3.34
N PRO A 554 -14.52 -9.42 3.48
CA PRO A 554 -14.18 -8.55 2.36
C PRO A 554 -12.74 -8.70 1.83
N GLN A 555 -11.81 -9.25 2.61
CA GLN A 555 -10.42 -9.45 2.19
C GLN A 555 -10.29 -10.60 1.18
N GLU A 556 -11.10 -11.64 1.33
CA GLU A 556 -11.14 -12.81 0.46
C GLU A 556 -12.00 -12.55 -0.80
N THR A 557 -12.94 -11.61 -0.71
CA THR A 557 -13.92 -11.30 -1.77
C THR A 557 -13.26 -10.94 -3.10
N GLN A 558 -12.20 -10.12 -3.12
CA GLN A 558 -11.53 -9.74 -4.37
C GLN A 558 -10.89 -10.93 -5.12
N LEU A 559 -10.44 -11.94 -4.37
CA LEU A 559 -9.82 -13.15 -4.94
C LEU A 559 -10.87 -14.19 -5.34
N ILE A 560 -12.05 -14.15 -4.74
CA ILE A 560 -13.14 -15.10 -4.98
C ILE A 560 -14.10 -14.60 -6.07
N TYR A 561 -14.24 -13.29 -6.23
CA TYR A 561 -15.16 -12.68 -7.19
C TYR A 561 -15.00 -13.18 -8.64
N PRO A 562 -13.78 -13.41 -9.17
CA PRO A 562 -13.58 -14.02 -10.50
C PRO A 562 -14.04 -15.49 -10.62
N LEU A 563 -14.39 -16.14 -9.50
CA LEU A 563 -15.02 -17.46 -9.48
C LEU A 563 -16.55 -17.34 -9.55
N LEU A 564 -17.11 -16.24 -9.05
CA LEU A 564 -18.56 -16.00 -8.96
C LEU A 564 -19.11 -15.33 -10.22
N GLN A 565 -18.29 -14.58 -10.96
CA GLN A 565 -18.67 -13.99 -12.24
C GLN A 565 -17.82 -14.56 -13.37
N LEU A 566 -18.51 -15.07 -14.39
CA LEU A 566 -17.86 -15.56 -15.60
C LEU A 566 -17.65 -14.40 -16.59
N ASP A 567 -16.48 -14.39 -17.20
CA ASP A 567 -16.15 -13.60 -18.38
C ASP A 567 -16.17 -14.49 -19.63
N GLU A 568 -16.05 -13.89 -20.82
CA GLU A 568 -16.10 -14.63 -22.10
C GLU A 568 -15.13 -15.83 -22.15
N LYS A 569 -13.95 -15.72 -21.51
CA LYS A 569 -12.95 -16.79 -21.50
C LYS A 569 -13.36 -17.93 -20.56
N THR A 570 -13.82 -17.59 -19.36
CA THR A 570 -14.21 -18.56 -18.33
C THR A 570 -15.56 -19.20 -18.62
N GLU A 571 -16.47 -18.51 -19.33
CA GLU A 571 -17.67 -19.11 -19.92
C GLU A 571 -17.31 -20.24 -20.89
N LEU A 572 -16.34 -20.03 -21.79
CA LEU A 572 -15.85 -21.07 -22.69
C LEU A 572 -15.22 -22.24 -21.93
N ASP A 573 -14.47 -21.95 -20.86
CA ASP A 573 -13.81 -22.98 -20.06
C ASP A 573 -14.81 -23.89 -19.32
N ILE A 574 -16.05 -23.44 -19.08
CA ILE A 574 -17.12 -24.25 -18.49
C ILE A 574 -18.05 -24.90 -19.53
N LEU A 575 -17.87 -24.67 -20.84
CA LEU A 575 -18.68 -25.33 -21.87
C LEU A 575 -18.40 -26.84 -22.01
N ARG A 576 -17.21 -27.30 -21.58
CA ARG A 576 -16.84 -28.73 -21.52
C ARG A 576 -16.39 -29.12 -20.11
N PRO A 577 -17.30 -29.13 -19.11
CA PRO A 577 -16.95 -29.34 -17.72
C PRO A 577 -16.13 -30.61 -17.46
N GLN A 578 -16.45 -31.72 -18.14
CA GLN A 578 -15.76 -33.00 -17.96
C GLN A 578 -14.26 -32.93 -18.31
N LEU A 579 -13.94 -32.37 -19.48
CA LEU A 579 -12.54 -32.19 -19.91
C LEU A 579 -11.80 -31.21 -19.02
N SER A 580 -12.47 -30.12 -18.63
CA SER A 580 -11.89 -29.12 -17.74
C SER A 580 -11.62 -29.67 -16.33
N ILE A 581 -12.49 -30.54 -15.81
CA ILE A 581 -12.29 -31.22 -14.51
C ILE A 581 -11.12 -32.21 -14.60
N GLN A 582 -11.04 -33.00 -15.67
CA GLN A 582 -9.94 -33.95 -15.89
C GLN A 582 -8.59 -33.24 -15.98
N ALA A 583 -8.49 -32.22 -16.84
CA ALA A 583 -7.27 -31.42 -16.98
C ALA A 583 -6.85 -30.77 -15.65
N ALA A 584 -7.77 -30.07 -14.98
CA ALA A 584 -7.44 -29.36 -13.73
C ALA A 584 -7.06 -30.31 -12.59
N SER A 585 -7.77 -31.43 -12.43
CA SER A 585 -7.45 -32.43 -11.41
C SER A 585 -6.12 -33.15 -11.68
N ALA A 586 -5.80 -33.44 -12.94
CA ALA A 586 -4.50 -33.96 -13.36
C ALA A 586 -3.36 -32.97 -13.10
N SER A 587 -3.55 -31.66 -13.37
CA SER A 587 -2.57 -30.63 -13.03
C SER A 587 -2.29 -30.57 -11.52
N LEU A 588 -3.33 -30.66 -10.68
CA LEU A 588 -3.16 -30.68 -9.21
C LEU A 588 -2.44 -31.94 -8.73
N GLU A 589 -2.78 -33.10 -9.29
CA GLU A 589 -2.11 -34.36 -8.97
C GLU A 589 -0.62 -34.29 -9.31
N ARG A 590 -0.27 -33.81 -10.51
CA ARG A 590 1.11 -33.60 -10.94
C ARG A 590 1.88 -32.71 -9.97
N ILE A 591 1.31 -31.56 -9.61
CA ILE A 591 1.93 -30.61 -8.70
C ILE A 591 2.18 -31.22 -7.32
N ARG A 592 1.23 -32.04 -6.82
CA ARG A 592 1.34 -32.75 -5.56
C ARG A 592 2.45 -33.80 -5.60
N CYS A 593 2.48 -34.63 -6.65
CA CYS A 593 3.52 -35.65 -6.86
C CYS A 593 4.91 -35.00 -6.98
N GLU A 594 5.06 -33.90 -7.74
CA GLU A 594 6.32 -33.16 -7.84
C GLU A 594 6.78 -32.56 -6.48
N LYS A 595 5.84 -32.17 -5.62
CA LYS A 595 6.15 -31.73 -4.25
C LYS A 595 6.58 -32.93 -3.38
N ARG A 596 5.93 -34.08 -3.53
CA ARG A 596 6.28 -35.31 -2.81
C ARG A 596 7.63 -35.86 -3.23
N CYS A 597 7.97 -35.90 -4.53
CA CYS A 597 9.31 -36.26 -5.01
C CYS A 597 10.39 -35.36 -4.41
N ARG A 598 10.20 -34.04 -4.39
CA ARG A 598 11.14 -33.10 -3.74
C ARG A 598 11.28 -33.39 -2.24
N HIS A 599 10.18 -33.68 -1.56
CA HIS A 599 10.21 -34.04 -0.15
C HIS A 599 10.96 -35.36 0.10
N LEU A 600 10.71 -36.39 -0.71
CA LEU A 600 11.40 -37.69 -0.64
C LEU A 600 12.90 -37.54 -0.94
N LEU A 601 13.29 -36.72 -1.92
CA LEU A 601 14.69 -36.40 -2.21
C LEU A 601 15.37 -35.65 -1.06
N ASN A 602 14.70 -34.66 -0.45
CA ASN A 602 15.22 -33.95 0.72
C ASN A 602 15.36 -34.89 1.93
N LEU A 603 14.37 -35.77 2.16
CA LEU A 603 14.45 -36.81 3.17
C LEU A 603 15.63 -37.74 2.91
N TRP A 604 15.84 -38.15 1.65
CA TRP A 604 16.99 -38.94 1.25
C TRP A 604 18.32 -38.23 1.54
N GLU A 605 18.49 -36.98 1.13
CA GLU A 605 19.71 -36.19 1.42
C GLU A 605 19.95 -36.01 2.94
N SER A 606 18.89 -35.75 3.71
CA SER A 606 18.96 -35.61 5.17
C SER A 606 19.25 -36.94 5.87
N ALA A 607 18.69 -38.05 5.37
CA ALA A 607 18.95 -39.39 5.88
C ALA A 607 20.36 -39.84 5.54
N LEU A 608 20.91 -39.48 4.37
CA LEU A 608 22.29 -39.81 3.97
C LEU A 608 23.33 -39.04 4.80
N SER A 609 23.03 -37.80 5.19
CA SER A 609 23.90 -37.02 6.08
C SER A 609 23.89 -37.52 7.53
N THR A 610 22.76 -38.09 7.98
CA THR A 610 22.62 -38.66 9.34
C THR A 610 23.10 -40.12 9.43
N ALA A 611 22.82 -40.95 8.42
CA ALA A 611 23.17 -42.38 8.39
C ALA A 611 24.68 -42.64 8.24
N LYS A 612 25.43 -41.71 7.64
CA LYS A 612 26.91 -41.76 7.59
C LYS A 612 27.57 -41.77 8.99
N GLN A 613 26.84 -41.44 10.05
CA GLN A 613 27.36 -41.41 11.42
C GLN A 613 26.92 -42.59 12.29
N THR A 614 25.95 -43.43 11.89
CA THR A 614 25.35 -44.40 12.85
C THR A 614 25.13 -45.82 12.34
N PHE A 615 24.77 -46.05 11.07
CA PHE A 615 24.55 -47.42 10.55
C PHE A 615 24.87 -47.50 9.04
N PRO A 616 25.94 -48.19 8.61
CA PRO A 616 26.40 -48.16 7.21
C PRO A 616 25.54 -48.96 6.21
N ASP A 617 24.68 -49.88 6.64
CA ASP A 617 24.03 -50.82 5.74
C ASP A 617 22.54 -51.01 6.06
N HIS A 618 21.68 -50.14 5.55
CA HIS A 618 20.24 -50.41 5.50
C HIS A 618 19.70 -50.37 4.06
N PRO A 619 19.96 -51.42 3.25
CA PRO A 619 19.50 -51.52 1.86
C PRO A 619 17.96 -51.41 1.71
N PHE A 620 17.21 -51.72 2.78
CA PHE A 620 15.75 -51.67 2.79
C PHE A 620 15.18 -50.24 2.66
N LEU A 621 15.82 -49.25 3.27
CA LEU A 621 15.32 -47.87 3.24
C LEU A 621 15.59 -47.20 1.89
N HIS A 622 16.71 -47.57 1.27
CA HIS A 622 17.06 -47.13 -0.08
C HIS A 622 16.10 -47.70 -1.12
N SER A 623 15.89 -49.03 -1.15
CA SER A 623 14.98 -49.64 -2.12
C SER A 623 13.52 -49.22 -1.89
N TYR A 624 13.12 -48.95 -0.66
CA TYR A 624 11.79 -48.43 -0.33
C TYR A 624 11.58 -47.00 -0.87
N LEU A 625 12.56 -46.11 -0.71
CA LEU A 625 12.48 -44.74 -1.23
C LEU A 625 12.57 -44.70 -2.76
N GLU A 626 13.38 -45.57 -3.37
CA GLU A 626 13.45 -45.71 -4.83
C GLU A 626 12.11 -46.17 -5.40
N ALA A 627 11.49 -47.20 -4.82
CA ALA A 627 10.17 -47.67 -5.24
C ALA A 627 9.09 -46.57 -5.12
N LEU A 628 9.11 -45.77 -4.04
CA LEU A 628 8.20 -44.65 -3.88
C LEU A 628 8.44 -43.51 -4.90
N LEU A 629 9.70 -43.26 -5.26
CA LEU A 629 10.05 -42.26 -6.28
C LEU A 629 9.66 -42.72 -7.68
N GLU A 630 9.83 -44.00 -8.00
CA GLU A 630 9.38 -44.59 -9.26
C GLU A 630 7.86 -44.50 -9.41
N GLU A 631 7.11 -44.87 -8.37
CA GLU A 631 5.65 -44.76 -8.32
C GLU A 631 5.17 -43.31 -8.56
N GLU A 632 5.74 -42.34 -7.85
CA GLU A 632 5.37 -40.92 -8.02
C GLU A 632 5.78 -40.37 -9.40
N THR A 633 6.88 -40.85 -9.98
CA THR A 633 7.33 -40.43 -11.31
C THR A 633 6.43 -40.99 -12.41
N GLU A 634 5.95 -42.23 -12.26
CA GLU A 634 4.96 -42.83 -13.14
C GLU A 634 3.64 -42.04 -13.09
N ARG A 635 3.14 -41.71 -11.89
CA ARG A 635 1.95 -40.86 -11.71
C ARG A 635 2.09 -39.48 -12.37
N ILE A 636 3.25 -38.84 -12.23
CA ILE A 636 3.54 -37.56 -12.93
C ILE A 636 3.44 -37.74 -14.44
N SER A 637 3.97 -38.84 -14.98
CA SER A 637 3.96 -39.09 -16.42
C SER A 637 2.55 -39.31 -16.98
N VAL A 638 1.70 -40.03 -16.24
CA VAL A 638 0.30 -40.27 -16.58
C VAL A 638 -0.48 -38.96 -16.53
N ALA A 639 -0.38 -38.22 -15.43
CA ALA A 639 -1.06 -36.93 -15.26
C ALA A 639 -0.66 -35.90 -16.33
N ARG A 640 0.61 -35.90 -16.77
CA ARG A 640 1.08 -35.02 -17.86
C ARG A 640 0.47 -35.35 -19.22
N ARG A 641 0.31 -36.63 -19.54
CA ARG A 641 -0.31 -37.05 -20.81
C ARG A 641 -1.78 -36.65 -20.83
N GLU A 642 -2.49 -36.99 -19.76
CA GLU A 642 -3.90 -36.66 -19.60
C GLU A 642 -4.16 -35.14 -19.63
N GLU A 643 -3.32 -34.35 -18.94
CA GLU A 643 -3.35 -32.88 -19.00
C GLU A 643 -3.15 -32.37 -20.44
N SER A 644 -2.18 -32.91 -21.18
CA SER A 644 -1.87 -32.50 -22.54
C SER A 644 -3.01 -32.80 -23.52
N ASP A 645 -3.55 -34.03 -23.47
CA ASP A 645 -4.60 -34.48 -24.38
C ASP A 645 -5.88 -33.63 -24.20
N CYS A 646 -6.26 -33.36 -22.94
CA CYS A 646 -7.43 -32.54 -22.63
C CYS A 646 -7.24 -31.06 -23.05
N ILE A 647 -6.04 -30.51 -22.87
CA ILE A 647 -5.75 -29.11 -23.24
C ILE A 647 -5.80 -28.93 -24.76
N GLU A 648 -5.26 -29.88 -25.53
CA GLU A 648 -5.26 -29.82 -27.00
C GLU A 648 -6.70 -29.77 -27.55
N GLU A 649 -7.60 -30.60 -27.02
CA GLU A 649 -9.02 -30.59 -27.41
C GLU A 649 -9.73 -29.28 -27.02
N LEU A 650 -9.44 -28.73 -25.84
CA LEU A 650 -10.00 -27.45 -25.38
C LEU A 650 -9.51 -26.27 -26.24
N GLU A 651 -8.25 -26.29 -26.68
CA GLU A 651 -7.69 -25.27 -27.57
C GLU A 651 -8.30 -25.33 -28.97
N GLU A 652 -8.56 -26.52 -29.50
CA GLU A 652 -9.26 -26.69 -30.77
C GLU A 652 -10.68 -26.12 -30.72
N LEU A 653 -11.43 -26.37 -29.63
CA LEU A 653 -12.76 -25.81 -29.43
C LEU A 653 -12.74 -24.28 -29.38
N LYS A 654 -11.77 -23.68 -28.67
CA LYS A 654 -11.60 -22.22 -28.63
C LYS A 654 -11.30 -21.64 -30.01
N ARG A 655 -10.43 -22.30 -30.78
CA ARG A 655 -10.12 -21.89 -32.16
C ARG A 655 -11.38 -21.87 -33.03
N LEU A 656 -12.20 -22.92 -32.97
CA LEU A 656 -13.45 -23.03 -33.73
C LEU A 656 -14.46 -21.95 -33.31
N TYR A 657 -14.62 -21.70 -32.01
CA TYR A 657 -15.51 -20.67 -31.48
C TYR A 657 -15.15 -19.26 -32.00
N TYR A 658 -13.88 -18.87 -31.91
CA TYR A 658 -13.46 -17.54 -32.39
C TYR A 658 -13.55 -17.40 -33.91
N GLN A 659 -13.35 -18.49 -34.66
CA GLN A 659 -13.53 -18.51 -36.10
C GLN A 659 -15.00 -18.31 -36.51
N GLU A 660 -15.92 -18.99 -35.85
CA GLU A 660 -17.38 -18.79 -35.99
C GLU A 660 -17.79 -17.36 -35.61
N LYS A 661 -17.31 -16.83 -34.48
CA LYS A 661 -17.60 -15.46 -34.04
C LYS A 661 -17.11 -14.41 -35.04
N GLN A 662 -15.92 -14.60 -35.61
CA GLN A 662 -15.38 -13.72 -36.65
C GLN A 662 -16.21 -13.81 -37.95
N TYR A 663 -16.70 -14.99 -38.29
CA TYR A 663 -17.61 -15.18 -39.42
C TYR A 663 -18.96 -14.48 -39.20
N LEU A 664 -19.54 -14.60 -38.00
CA LEU A 664 -20.77 -13.89 -37.61
C LEU A 664 -20.58 -12.37 -37.63
N TYR A 665 -19.47 -11.85 -37.12
CA TYR A 665 -19.13 -10.43 -37.21
C TYR A 665 -19.00 -9.95 -38.67
N THR A 666 -18.46 -10.81 -39.53
CA THR A 666 -18.38 -10.54 -40.99
C THR A 666 -19.76 -10.53 -41.63
N LEU A 667 -20.65 -11.44 -41.23
CA LEU A 667 -22.05 -11.47 -41.69
C LEU A 667 -22.85 -10.25 -41.17
N ASP A 668 -22.64 -9.84 -39.93
CA ASP A 668 -23.31 -8.66 -39.36
C ASP A 668 -22.82 -7.36 -40.00
N THR A 669 -21.52 -7.25 -40.31
CA THR A 669 -20.99 -6.13 -41.10
C THR A 669 -21.50 -6.13 -42.55
N GLN A 670 -21.80 -7.29 -43.13
CA GLN A 670 -22.46 -7.40 -44.44
C GLN A 670 -23.97 -7.09 -44.38
N ARG A 671 -24.63 -7.28 -43.23
CA ARG A 671 -26.05 -6.98 -43.01
C ARG A 671 -26.31 -5.52 -42.63
N CYS A 672 -25.33 -4.87 -42.02
CA CYS A 672 -25.37 -3.45 -41.73
C CYS A 672 -25.11 -2.65 -43.01
N PHE A 673 -26.17 -2.28 -43.73
CA PHE A 673 -26.10 -1.25 -44.77
C PHE A 673 -25.44 0.00 -44.20
N SER A 674 -24.44 0.52 -44.89
CA SER A 674 -23.87 1.81 -44.52
C SER A 674 -24.93 2.90 -44.72
N LEU A 675 -25.01 3.87 -43.82
CA LEU A 675 -25.88 5.04 -43.97
C LEU A 675 -25.67 5.78 -45.32
N ASN A 676 -24.51 5.59 -45.96
CA ASN A 676 -24.19 6.13 -47.28
C ASN A 676 -24.82 5.33 -48.44
N GLU A 677 -25.10 4.03 -48.27
CA GLU A 677 -25.80 3.22 -49.28
C GLU A 677 -27.32 3.45 -49.26
N LEU A 678 -27.87 3.93 -48.14
CA LEU A 678 -29.27 4.37 -48.06
C LEU A 678 -29.51 5.72 -48.77
N SER A 679 -28.50 6.60 -48.88
CA SER A 679 -28.65 7.86 -49.62
C SER A 679 -28.76 7.67 -51.14
N GLU A 680 -28.16 6.62 -51.71
CA GLU A 680 -28.25 6.33 -53.15
C GLU A 680 -29.57 5.65 -53.56
N ILE A 681 -30.37 5.17 -52.60
CA ILE A 681 -31.69 4.56 -52.85
C ILE A 681 -32.81 5.62 -52.76
N PHE A 682 -32.52 6.80 -52.21
CA PHE A 682 -33.47 7.92 -52.06
C PHE A 682 -33.19 9.13 -52.98
N GLU A 683 -32.23 9.01 -53.91
CA GLU A 683 -32.10 9.86 -55.11
C GLU A 683 -32.61 9.11 -56.35
#